data_AF-I3INM4-F1
#
_entry.id   AF-I3INM4-F1
#
_cell.length_a   1.000
_cell.length_b   1.000
_cell.length_c   1.000
_cell.angle_alpha   90.00
_cell.angle_beta   90.00
_cell.angle_gamma   90.00
#
_symmetry.space_group_name_H-M   'P 1'
#
loop_
_entity.id
_entity.type
_entity.pdbx_description
1 polymer ?
#
loop_
_entity_poly.entity_id
_entity_poly.type
_entity_poly.pdbx_seq_one_letter_code
_entity_poly.pdbx_strand_id
1 'polypeptide(L)'
;MRNILHGCIFRLFLSIAALYLFSGVSIINSSAFGLSLTSANQSNRYASVDDAAKVKAQENYGKLPFCFIQNKGQVNGSIKFYEKQKGYSIFFTKRGIYVSFASNHRLREEKQETEGRSHLLKTTGSGEAHDKNPSVSTKSPFAFTKSPFFNKPTHTLFSNKSPQSPFSKTFTHFSPFSKRGPRGITQGNIPQNSQEEAQTNNPCLKIETIKLIPLGANKHLEIIPEGLQETKVNYLIGTNPEDWKTNIPTYQAIVYKDMYQDIDMRFYGNNRQLEYDIIIKPGANPSRIKFAYRGIENLRINKEGDLEIYLKNGKMAQKKPYIYQEINGKRVEVKGGFAISGLAFGVQNTRHTIRDTKHETQNTGHFVYGFRVASYDKRYPLTIDPALVYSTYLGGNNSDEGYKIAVDSLGNAYITGETRSDTFPAISALYKNKIGDARFSDVFVTKLNASGTRIVYSTYLGGNSDDIGNGIAVDSSGNVSVTGFTNSTNFPTVMALYKNKEGESDAFITKINASGDNLVYSTYLGGSSSDWGRGIAVDTFGNAYITGWTYSNNFPTVSTIMGSKTAGYQDAFITKINPSGSELMYSLYLGGNNYDTGNGIAVDTFGNAYVTGYTNSTNFPIVSAIHKSYAGGYHDAFITKINPSGNKLVYSTYLGGSGDDIGYEVAVDVSGNAYITGLTWSNNFPTTLPLYKNIAGNNDVFITKLNTAGSVIYSTYLGGSMYESGHGIAADISGNAYITGVTRSDDFPVTSALYERGAGNNDAFIVKLNAAGNKLLYSLYLGGDNEDAGYGVAVDTEGNAYVAGRTESDNFPVISAVYGNKTGDHDAFITKIALMKGKIYGYVADSENSPVGYASIVLKGTKAMSRFILSDENGSFQFRDLDADMYTISAMKKGYEEARKKVGIEEDKVKVIMLRMKKKQRS
;
A
#
# COMPACT_ATOMS: atom_id res chain seq x y z
N MET A 1 23.69 62.45 42.38
CA MET A 1 22.26 62.80 42.23
C MET A 1 21.71 61.96 41.08
N ARG A 2 20.63 61.18 41.30
CA ARG A 2 19.31 61.30 40.62
C ARG A 2 19.35 61.35 39.08
N ASN A 3 18.56 60.66 38.26
CA ASN A 3 17.62 59.51 38.33
C ASN A 3 17.28 59.18 36.84
N ILE A 4 16.80 58.02 36.35
CA ILE A 4 16.27 56.76 36.92
C ILE A 4 16.79 55.56 36.04
N LEU A 5 16.35 54.34 36.35
CA LEU A 5 16.74 53.05 35.73
C LEU A 5 16.06 52.83 34.35
N HIS A 6 16.62 52.20 33.31
CA HIS A 6 17.36 50.90 33.17
C HIS A 6 16.50 49.65 33.44
N GLY A 7 16.60 48.52 32.72
CA GLY A 7 17.39 48.15 31.53
C GLY A 7 17.25 46.63 31.24
N CYS A 8 17.53 46.17 30.02
CA CYS A 8 17.48 44.74 29.61
C CYS A 8 18.60 43.90 30.26
N ILE A 9 18.54 42.55 30.22
CA ILE A 9 19.68 41.64 29.88
C ILE A 9 19.34 40.13 29.82
N PHE A 10 20.27 39.40 29.20
CA PHE A 10 20.33 38.00 28.74
C PHE A 10 20.87 36.99 29.80
N ARG A 11 20.52 35.69 29.64
CA ARG A 11 21.34 34.45 29.86
C ARG A 11 21.70 33.86 31.26
N LEU A 12 21.52 32.51 31.29
CA LEU A 12 22.39 31.41 31.77
C LEU A 12 22.41 30.90 33.24
N PHE A 13 22.40 29.55 33.35
CA PHE A 13 22.92 28.67 34.44
C PHE A 13 22.29 28.79 35.86
N LEU A 14 22.21 27.75 36.72
CA LEU A 14 22.27 26.27 36.63
C LEU A 14 21.74 25.66 37.97
N SER A 15 21.25 24.41 37.94
CA SER A 15 21.38 23.37 39.01
C SER A 15 20.69 23.46 40.40
N ILE A 16 20.11 22.30 40.78
CA ILE A 16 19.97 21.70 42.15
C ILE A 16 18.94 22.34 43.10
N ALA A 17 18.18 21.61 43.94
CA ALA A 17 17.59 20.24 43.93
C ALA A 17 16.68 20.10 45.18
N ALA A 18 15.75 19.13 45.18
CA ALA A 18 15.20 18.46 46.40
C ALA A 18 14.36 19.32 47.40
N LEU A 19 13.42 18.80 48.19
CA LEU A 19 12.50 17.63 48.14
C LEU A 19 11.45 17.79 49.26
N TYR A 20 10.32 17.07 49.19
CA TYR A 20 9.36 16.78 50.29
C TYR A 20 8.52 17.95 50.88
N LEU A 21 7.38 17.72 51.55
CA LEU A 21 6.18 16.86 51.31
C LEU A 21 5.13 17.16 52.41
N PHE A 22 3.82 17.03 52.12
CA PHE A 22 2.70 16.95 53.10
C PHE A 22 2.48 18.17 54.05
N SER A 23 1.32 18.42 54.67
CA SER A 23 -0.06 17.86 54.66
C SER A 23 -1.02 18.83 55.38
N GLY A 24 -2.34 18.75 55.18
CA GLY A 24 -3.32 19.35 56.10
C GLY A 24 -4.74 19.52 55.55
N VAL A 25 -5.75 18.98 56.25
CA VAL A 25 -7.18 18.94 55.84
C VAL A 25 -8.09 19.36 57.01
N SER A 26 -9.19 20.09 56.73
CA SER A 26 -10.51 20.15 57.43
C SER A 26 -11.37 21.22 56.72
N ILE A 27 -12.51 20.98 56.03
CA ILE A 27 -13.83 20.37 56.37
C ILE A 27 -14.65 21.22 57.38
N ILE A 28 -15.89 21.63 57.01
CA ILE A 28 -17.20 21.39 57.70
C ILE A 28 -18.31 22.42 57.31
N ASN A 29 -19.38 21.91 56.66
CA ASN A 29 -20.85 22.19 56.77
C ASN A 29 -21.48 23.61 56.61
N SER A 30 -22.80 23.77 56.31
CA SER A 30 -23.83 22.93 55.64
C SER A 30 -25.20 23.66 55.57
N SER A 31 -26.12 23.25 54.66
CA SER A 31 -27.62 23.15 54.77
C SER A 31 -28.38 23.59 53.51
N ALA A 32 -29.62 23.17 53.18
CA ALA A 32 -30.34 21.87 53.29
C ALA A 32 -31.70 21.95 52.51
N PHE A 33 -32.40 20.80 52.35
CA PHE A 33 -33.73 20.55 51.71
C PHE A 33 -33.79 20.52 50.15
N GLY A 34 -34.47 19.58 49.48
CA GLY A 34 -35.13 18.35 49.97
C GLY A 34 -35.89 17.50 48.90
N LEU A 35 -35.38 16.28 48.65
CA LEU A 35 -36.07 14.97 48.53
C LEU A 35 -37.24 14.69 47.56
N SER A 36 -37.04 13.70 46.68
CA SER A 36 -37.68 12.36 46.78
C SER A 36 -36.94 11.31 45.93
N LEU A 37 -37.01 10.02 46.30
CA LEU A 37 -36.32 8.89 45.64
C LEU A 37 -37.29 7.96 44.91
N THR A 38 -36.80 7.27 43.86
CA THR A 38 -36.91 5.81 43.77
C THR A 38 -35.75 5.18 42.96
N SER A 39 -35.26 4.05 43.45
CA SER A 39 -34.26 3.15 42.89
C SER A 39 -34.86 2.22 41.81
N ALA A 40 -34.12 1.43 41.02
CA ALA A 40 -32.74 1.45 40.52
C ALA A 40 -32.60 0.34 39.46
N ASN A 41 -31.67 0.45 38.52
CA ASN A 41 -30.93 -0.73 38.05
C ASN A 41 -29.61 -0.34 37.36
N GLN A 42 -28.49 -0.90 37.83
CA GLN A 42 -27.17 -0.68 37.26
C GLN A 42 -26.83 -1.79 36.26
N SER A 43 -26.31 -1.42 35.09
CA SER A 43 -25.35 -2.25 34.35
C SER A 43 -24.21 -1.36 33.87
N ASN A 44 -23.21 -1.20 34.74
CA ASN A 44 -22.09 -0.29 34.52
C ASN A 44 -21.11 -0.86 33.49
N ARG A 45 -20.81 -0.09 32.44
CA ARG A 45 -19.68 -0.36 31.54
C ARG A 45 -18.37 -0.10 32.29
N TYR A 46 -17.51 -1.10 32.38
CA TYR A 46 -16.09 -0.92 32.68
C TYR A 46 -15.24 -1.37 31.48
N ALA A 47 -15.01 -0.46 30.54
CA ALA A 47 -13.81 -0.54 29.71
C ALA A 47 -12.68 0.07 30.55
N SER A 48 -11.74 -0.76 31.00
CA SER A 48 -10.69 -0.31 31.92
C SER A 48 -9.62 0.52 31.20
N VAL A 49 -8.95 1.41 31.94
CA VAL A 49 -7.79 2.22 31.46
C VAL A 49 -6.69 1.36 30.83
N ASP A 50 -6.65 0.08 31.20
CA ASP A 50 -5.71 -0.94 30.76
C ASP A 50 -5.85 -1.30 29.26
N ASP A 51 -7.03 -1.20 28.67
CA ASP A 51 -7.24 -1.60 27.27
C ASP A 51 -6.73 -0.55 26.27
N ALA A 52 -6.91 0.74 26.57
CA ALA A 52 -6.28 1.82 25.80
C ALA A 52 -4.74 1.76 25.88
N ALA A 53 -4.20 1.38 27.04
CA ALA A 53 -2.76 1.16 27.22
C ALA A 53 -2.26 -0.04 26.39
N LYS A 54 -2.98 -1.17 26.39
CA LYS A 54 -2.66 -2.36 25.56
C LYS A 54 -2.70 -2.05 24.07
N VAL A 55 -3.72 -1.33 23.58
CA VAL A 55 -3.80 -0.91 22.17
C VAL A 55 -2.59 -0.06 21.81
N LYS A 56 -2.30 1.00 22.58
CA LYS A 56 -1.15 1.88 22.34
C LYS A 56 0.20 1.15 22.41
N ALA A 57 0.33 0.18 23.32
CA ALA A 57 1.51 -0.69 23.41
C ALA A 57 1.65 -1.61 22.18
N GLN A 58 0.56 -2.22 21.71
CA GLN A 58 0.56 -3.08 20.52
C GLN A 58 0.83 -2.29 19.23
N GLU A 59 0.37 -1.05 19.13
CA GLU A 59 0.69 -0.15 18.02
C GLU A 59 2.13 0.32 18.03
N ASN A 60 2.69 0.66 19.19
CA ASN A 60 4.10 1.04 19.30
C ASN A 60 5.02 -0.16 19.07
N TYR A 61 4.62 -1.36 19.49
CA TYR A 61 5.34 -2.61 19.18
C TYR A 61 5.37 -2.88 17.66
N GLY A 62 4.26 -2.61 16.96
CA GLY A 62 4.20 -2.70 15.49
C GLY A 62 5.01 -1.63 14.72
N LYS A 63 5.62 -0.65 15.41
CA LYS A 63 6.53 0.35 14.82
C LYS A 63 8.02 -0.01 14.98
N LEU A 64 8.34 -1.09 15.69
CA LEU A 64 9.72 -1.53 15.89
C LEU A 64 10.33 -2.12 14.60
N PRO A 65 11.66 -2.09 14.44
CA PRO A 65 12.34 -2.79 13.34
C PRO A 65 12.06 -4.30 13.36
N PHE A 66 11.99 -4.89 12.16
CA PHE A 66 11.81 -6.33 12.00
C PHE A 66 12.95 -7.10 12.68
N CYS A 67 12.64 -7.97 13.63
CA CYS A 67 13.65 -8.74 14.35
C CYS A 67 13.11 -10.07 14.87
N PHE A 68 13.99 -11.08 14.92
CA PHE A 68 13.67 -12.41 15.43
C PHE A 68 13.91 -12.45 16.93
N ILE A 69 12.86 -12.71 17.71
CA ILE A 69 12.89 -12.74 19.17
C ILE A 69 13.22 -14.15 19.63
N GLN A 70 14.23 -14.30 20.48
CA GLN A 70 14.61 -15.61 21.00
C GLN A 70 13.63 -16.07 22.09
N ASN A 71 13.11 -17.29 21.96
CA ASN A 71 12.29 -17.88 23.03
C ASN A 71 13.17 -18.32 24.21
N LYS A 72 13.03 -17.63 25.33
CA LYS A 72 13.55 -17.97 26.67
C LYS A 72 12.42 -18.34 27.65
N GLY A 73 11.26 -18.77 27.15
CA GLY A 73 10.09 -19.17 27.95
C GLY A 73 8.89 -18.23 27.86
N GLN A 74 8.86 -17.29 26.91
CA GLN A 74 7.72 -16.39 26.68
C GLN A 74 6.55 -17.10 26.00
N VAL A 75 6.87 -18.11 25.19
CA VAL A 75 5.93 -18.90 24.40
C VAL A 75 6.31 -20.39 24.47
N ASN A 76 5.43 -21.26 23.96
CA ASN A 76 5.60 -22.72 24.00
C ASN A 76 7.04 -23.18 23.66
N GLY A 77 7.66 -23.99 24.51
CA GLY A 77 9.08 -24.36 24.42
C GLY A 77 9.52 -25.12 23.16
N SER A 78 8.59 -25.56 22.31
CA SER A 78 8.89 -26.08 20.96
C SER A 78 9.35 -24.99 19.98
N ILE A 79 8.95 -23.74 20.22
CA ILE A 79 9.36 -22.53 19.50
C ILE A 79 10.76 -22.13 19.97
N LYS A 80 11.66 -21.79 19.05
CA LYS A 80 13.02 -21.32 19.35
C LYS A 80 13.21 -19.85 19.06
N PHE A 81 12.61 -19.37 17.97
CA PHE A 81 12.50 -17.95 17.65
C PHE A 81 11.09 -17.66 17.18
N TYR A 82 10.67 -16.41 17.31
CA TYR A 82 9.41 -15.95 16.74
C TYR A 82 9.48 -14.48 16.34
N GLU A 83 8.56 -14.10 15.49
CA GLU A 83 8.34 -12.74 15.00
C GLU A 83 6.84 -12.42 15.18
N LYS A 84 6.51 -11.16 15.47
CA LYS A 84 5.15 -10.74 15.79
C LYS A 84 4.86 -9.34 15.24
N GLN A 85 3.85 -9.23 14.38
CA GLN A 85 3.38 -7.96 13.82
C GLN A 85 1.92 -7.65 14.18
N LYS A 86 1.42 -6.48 13.76
CA LYS A 86 0.00 -6.10 13.85
C LYS A 86 -0.85 -6.90 12.85
N GLY A 87 -1.07 -8.19 13.12
CA GLY A 87 -2.03 -9.03 12.37
C GLY A 87 -1.67 -10.51 12.27
N TYR A 88 -0.38 -10.84 12.37
CA TYR A 88 0.10 -12.21 12.30
C TYR A 88 1.30 -12.42 13.23
N SER A 89 1.68 -13.67 13.43
CA SER A 89 2.92 -14.05 14.11
C SER A 89 3.53 -15.28 13.44
N ILE A 90 4.85 -15.31 13.35
CA ILE A 90 5.60 -16.39 12.72
C ILE A 90 6.45 -17.08 13.79
N PHE A 91 6.31 -18.40 13.89
CA PHE A 91 6.97 -19.21 14.91
C PHE A 91 7.92 -20.23 14.28
N PHE A 92 9.19 -20.15 14.65
CA PHE A 92 10.27 -20.99 14.14
C PHE A 92 10.56 -22.12 15.12
N THR A 93 10.29 -23.35 14.69
CA THR A 93 10.42 -24.56 15.51
C THR A 93 11.36 -25.56 14.85
N LYS A 94 11.86 -26.55 15.62
CA LYS A 94 12.61 -27.70 15.06
C LYS A 94 11.76 -28.65 14.21
N ARG A 95 10.47 -28.39 14.01
CA ARG A 95 9.51 -29.25 13.26
C ARG A 95 8.81 -28.52 12.11
N GLY A 96 9.32 -27.35 11.71
CA GLY A 96 8.75 -26.49 10.66
C GLY A 96 8.48 -25.06 11.14
N ILE A 97 8.02 -24.23 10.21
CA ILE A 97 7.61 -22.84 10.45
C ILE A 97 6.08 -22.78 10.50
N TYR A 98 5.55 -21.99 11.42
CA TYR A 98 4.11 -21.77 11.60
C TYR A 98 3.79 -20.29 11.40
N VAL A 99 2.80 -19.98 10.57
CA VAL A 99 2.23 -18.63 10.43
C VAL A 99 0.82 -18.66 11.02
N SER A 100 0.56 -17.76 11.96
CA SER A 100 -0.71 -17.64 12.68
C SER A 100 -1.32 -16.28 12.41
N PHE A 101 -2.57 -16.24 11.94
CA PHE A 101 -3.32 -15.00 11.70
C PHE A 101 -4.26 -14.70 12.87
N ALA A 102 -4.31 -13.44 13.30
CA ALA A 102 -5.21 -13.02 14.38
C ALA A 102 -6.62 -12.74 13.83
N SER A 103 -7.62 -13.49 14.30
CA SER A 103 -9.03 -13.31 13.91
C SER A 103 -9.80 -12.41 14.87
N ASN A 104 -10.45 -11.37 14.35
CA ASN A 104 -11.32 -10.47 15.13
C ASN A 104 -12.75 -11.05 15.26
N HIS A 105 -12.89 -12.20 15.92
CA HIS A 105 -14.19 -12.76 16.29
C HIS A 105 -14.46 -12.56 17.80
N ARG A 106 -15.04 -11.41 18.18
CA ARG A 106 -15.49 -11.18 19.56
C ARG A 106 -16.67 -10.21 19.76
N LEU A 107 -17.41 -9.84 18.70
CA LEU A 107 -18.48 -8.83 18.77
C LEU A 107 -19.79 -9.22 18.07
N ARG A 108 -20.07 -10.53 17.86
CA ARG A 108 -21.31 -10.99 17.20
C ARG A 108 -22.17 -11.98 17.96
N GLU A 109 -21.67 -12.66 18.99
CA GLU A 109 -22.44 -13.74 19.67
C GLU A 109 -23.15 -13.29 20.96
N GLU A 110 -22.66 -12.26 21.67
CA GLU A 110 -23.34 -11.73 22.88
C GLU A 110 -24.71 -11.06 22.61
N LYS A 111 -25.09 -10.87 21.33
CA LYS A 111 -26.32 -10.17 20.94
C LYS A 111 -27.52 -11.07 20.60
N GLN A 112 -27.38 -12.40 20.68
CA GLN A 112 -28.48 -13.34 20.36
C GLN A 112 -29.04 -14.12 21.56
N GLU A 113 -28.34 -14.18 22.71
CA GLU A 113 -28.90 -14.84 23.91
C GLU A 113 -29.70 -13.91 24.83
N THR A 114 -29.65 -12.59 24.65
CA THR A 114 -30.36 -11.62 25.51
C THR A 114 -31.80 -11.31 25.10
N GLU A 115 -32.23 -11.65 23.89
CA GLU A 115 -33.62 -11.42 23.43
C GLU A 115 -34.54 -12.65 23.61
N GLY A 116 -34.00 -13.80 24.00
CA GLY A 116 -34.76 -15.07 24.07
C GLY A 116 -35.56 -15.34 25.35
N ARG A 117 -35.60 -14.43 26.34
CA ARG A 117 -36.08 -14.81 27.69
C ARG A 117 -36.81 -13.76 28.54
N SER A 118 -37.66 -12.93 27.95
CA SER A 118 -38.74 -12.26 28.71
C SER A 118 -39.97 -11.88 27.87
N HIS A 119 -40.95 -12.79 27.76
CA HIS A 119 -42.36 -12.54 28.11
C HIS A 119 -43.26 -13.71 27.72
N LEU A 120 -43.72 -14.47 28.71
CA LEU A 120 -44.88 -15.36 28.59
C LEU A 120 -45.52 -15.52 29.97
N LEU A 121 -46.85 -15.29 30.06
CA LEU A 121 -47.77 -15.24 31.24
C LEU A 121 -48.23 -13.79 31.57
N LYS A 122 -49.49 -13.35 31.35
CA LYS A 122 -50.80 -14.05 31.43
C LYS A 122 -51.91 -13.31 30.63
N THR A 123 -52.73 -14.10 29.92
CA THR A 123 -54.22 -14.10 29.82
C THR A 123 -54.99 -12.88 30.38
N THR A 124 -56.00 -12.32 29.69
CA THR A 124 -57.34 -12.92 29.43
C THR A 124 -58.19 -12.08 28.44
N GLY A 125 -59.14 -12.71 27.72
CA GLY A 125 -60.40 -12.05 27.31
C GLY A 125 -60.74 -12.03 25.79
N SER A 126 -61.89 -12.65 25.46
CA SER A 126 -62.84 -12.39 24.35
C SER A 126 -62.65 -11.16 23.43
N GLY A 127 -63.00 -11.20 22.14
CA GLY A 127 -63.68 -12.22 21.32
C GLY A 127 -64.52 -11.59 20.19
N GLU A 128 -64.73 -12.31 19.08
CA GLU A 128 -65.76 -12.10 18.01
C GLU A 128 -65.79 -10.75 17.24
N ALA A 129 -66.07 -10.63 15.93
CA ALA A 129 -66.24 -11.54 14.80
C ALA A 129 -66.57 -10.71 13.51
N HIS A 130 -66.62 -11.41 12.37
CA HIS A 130 -67.48 -11.15 11.20
C HIS A 130 -67.27 -9.96 10.20
N ASP A 131 -66.61 -10.31 9.07
CA ASP A 131 -67.24 -10.60 7.76
C ASP A 131 -67.22 -9.61 6.56
N LYS A 132 -67.25 -10.23 5.37
CA LYS A 132 -67.70 -9.76 4.03
C LYS A 132 -66.82 -8.88 3.12
N ASN A 133 -66.31 -9.58 2.09
CA ASN A 133 -66.05 -9.22 0.67
C ASN A 133 -67.27 -8.51 -0.01
N PRO A 134 -67.26 -8.02 -1.29
CA PRO A 134 -66.19 -8.07 -2.32
C PRO A 134 -66.04 -6.86 -3.31
N SER A 135 -64.95 -6.88 -4.11
CA SER A 135 -64.83 -6.53 -5.57
C SER A 135 -65.28 -5.17 -6.17
N VAL A 136 -64.46 -4.59 -7.08
CA VAL A 136 -64.70 -4.52 -8.56
C VAL A 136 -63.60 -3.71 -9.32
N SER A 137 -63.42 -4.06 -10.61
CA SER A 137 -62.44 -3.66 -11.64
C SER A 137 -62.21 -2.17 -12.02
N THR A 138 -61.12 -1.91 -12.77
CA THR A 138 -61.19 -1.41 -14.18
C THR A 138 -59.88 -1.62 -14.98
N LYS A 139 -59.85 -1.26 -16.28
CA LYS A 139 -58.88 -1.72 -17.32
C LYS A 139 -57.83 -0.67 -17.76
N SER A 140 -56.83 -1.17 -18.51
CA SER A 140 -55.70 -0.59 -19.31
C SER A 140 -56.06 0.55 -20.31
N PRO A 141 -55.17 1.10 -21.20
CA PRO A 141 -53.78 0.72 -21.59
C PRO A 141 -52.74 1.84 -21.96
N PHE A 142 -51.55 1.38 -22.40
CA PHE A 142 -50.41 1.99 -23.14
C PHE A 142 -50.58 3.26 -24.03
N ALA A 143 -49.47 4.04 -24.16
CA ALA A 143 -49.08 4.77 -25.38
C ALA A 143 -47.54 5.02 -25.49
N PHE A 144 -47.03 5.25 -26.71
CA PHE A 144 -45.62 5.43 -27.13
C PHE A 144 -45.29 6.91 -27.48
N THR A 145 -44.00 7.33 -27.41
CA THR A 145 -43.23 8.20 -28.36
C THR A 145 -41.83 8.45 -27.77
N LYS A 146 -40.66 8.21 -28.41
CA LYS A 146 -40.02 8.61 -29.70
C LYS A 146 -39.12 9.86 -29.63
N SER A 147 -37.82 9.66 -29.93
CA SER A 147 -36.78 10.69 -30.13
C SER A 147 -36.44 10.90 -31.62
N PRO A 148 -35.79 12.02 -32.02
CA PRO A 148 -35.15 12.23 -33.33
C PRO A 148 -33.60 12.36 -33.23
N PHE A 149 -32.80 11.57 -33.97
CA PHE A 149 -32.14 11.84 -35.29
C PHE A 149 -30.78 12.60 -35.26
N PHE A 150 -29.67 11.97 -35.69
CA PHE A 150 -29.01 12.18 -37.01
C PHE A 150 -27.85 11.17 -37.31
N ASN A 151 -27.08 11.38 -38.39
CA ASN A 151 -26.51 10.32 -39.26
C ASN A 151 -24.98 10.07 -39.24
N LYS A 152 -24.66 8.88 -39.77
CA LYS A 152 -23.39 8.29 -40.29
C LYS A 152 -22.45 9.21 -41.11
N PRO A 153 -21.22 8.74 -41.42
CA PRO A 153 -20.95 8.23 -42.78
C PRO A 153 -20.36 6.80 -42.84
N THR A 154 -20.13 6.28 -44.07
CA THR A 154 -19.80 4.87 -44.39
C THR A 154 -18.83 4.72 -45.57
N HIS A 155 -18.00 3.67 -45.60
CA HIS A 155 -17.44 3.06 -46.82
C HIS A 155 -17.15 1.55 -46.56
N THR A 156 -17.97 0.61 -47.06
CA THR A 156 -17.81 -0.20 -48.31
C THR A 156 -16.69 -1.26 -48.31
N LEU A 157 -17.04 -2.54 -48.56
CA LEU A 157 -16.51 -3.42 -49.65
C LEU A 157 -17.23 -4.81 -49.68
N PHE A 158 -17.64 -5.21 -50.89
CA PHE A 158 -18.01 -6.53 -51.50
C PHE A 158 -18.54 -7.77 -50.75
N SER A 159 -19.32 -8.55 -51.52
CA SER A 159 -19.90 -9.86 -51.21
C SER A 159 -19.38 -10.98 -52.13
N ASN A 160 -19.43 -12.25 -51.68
CA ASN A 160 -20.17 -13.29 -52.41
C ASN A 160 -20.29 -14.66 -51.68
N LYS A 161 -21.56 -15.11 -51.60
CA LYS A 161 -22.14 -16.47 -51.72
C LYS A 161 -21.52 -17.73 -51.08
N SER A 162 -22.46 -18.45 -50.44
CA SER A 162 -22.49 -19.80 -49.84
C SER A 162 -22.35 -20.96 -50.88
N PRO A 163 -22.36 -22.27 -50.50
CA PRO A 163 -23.62 -22.94 -50.07
C PRO A 163 -23.56 -24.15 -49.09
N GLN A 164 -24.77 -24.54 -48.67
CA GLN A 164 -25.23 -25.84 -48.12
C GLN A 164 -25.33 -26.08 -46.59
N SER A 165 -26.30 -26.93 -46.27
CA SER A 165 -27.01 -27.17 -45.00
C SER A 165 -27.61 -28.61 -45.07
N PRO A 166 -28.55 -29.07 -44.20
CA PRO A 166 -28.80 -28.90 -42.76
C PRO A 166 -28.89 -30.29 -42.05
N PHE A 167 -29.39 -30.39 -40.80
CA PHE A 167 -30.47 -31.35 -40.42
C PHE A 167 -31.10 -31.08 -39.02
N SER A 168 -32.33 -31.55 -38.83
CA SER A 168 -33.31 -31.36 -37.72
C SER A 168 -32.93 -32.03 -36.37
N LYS A 169 -33.35 -31.57 -35.17
CA LYS A 169 -34.72 -31.55 -34.54
C LYS A 169 -35.39 -32.96 -34.49
N THR A 170 -36.08 -33.47 -33.44
CA THR A 170 -36.76 -32.85 -32.26
C THR A 170 -37.30 -33.88 -31.20
N PHE A 171 -37.70 -33.40 -29.99
CA PHE A 171 -38.79 -33.90 -29.06
C PHE A 171 -38.64 -35.28 -28.34
N THR A 172 -39.27 -35.63 -27.19
CA THR A 172 -40.25 -35.03 -26.20
C THR A 172 -40.11 -35.78 -24.82
N HIS A 173 -40.04 -35.15 -23.63
CA HIS A 173 -41.10 -34.86 -22.60
C HIS A 173 -41.50 -35.95 -21.55
N PHE A 174 -41.89 -35.45 -20.34
CA PHE A 174 -42.64 -36.04 -19.20
C PHE A 174 -41.97 -36.75 -17.99
N SER A 175 -42.63 -36.55 -16.83
CA SER A 175 -42.47 -37.13 -15.46
C SER A 175 -43.92 -37.22 -14.86
N PRO A 176 -44.23 -37.50 -13.56
CA PRO A 176 -43.48 -38.09 -12.42
C PRO A 176 -44.31 -39.15 -11.59
N PHE A 177 -43.84 -39.48 -10.36
CA PHE A 177 -44.59 -39.88 -9.13
C PHE A 177 -44.87 -41.36 -8.67
N SER A 178 -44.16 -41.73 -7.58
CA SER A 178 -44.68 -42.11 -6.23
C SER A 178 -44.82 -43.58 -5.72
N LYS A 179 -44.38 -43.73 -4.44
CA LYS A 179 -45.01 -44.43 -3.26
C LYS A 179 -44.55 -45.82 -2.74
N ARG A 180 -44.13 -45.77 -1.45
CA ARG A 180 -44.49 -46.62 -0.27
C ARG A 180 -43.78 -47.97 0.04
N GLY A 181 -43.45 -48.15 1.32
CA GLY A 181 -43.14 -49.43 2.00
C GLY A 181 -42.55 -49.24 3.43
N PRO A 182 -43.28 -49.54 4.54
CA PRO A 182 -42.88 -49.14 5.92
C PRO A 182 -42.69 -50.28 6.96
N ARG A 183 -42.12 -49.97 8.14
CA ARG A 183 -42.20 -50.60 9.51
C ARG A 183 -41.22 -49.87 10.46
N GLY A 184 -41.39 -49.65 11.78
CA GLY A 184 -42.56 -49.73 12.68
C GLY A 184 -42.26 -50.21 14.12
N ILE A 185 -42.41 -49.33 15.14
CA ILE A 185 -43.04 -49.56 16.49
C ILE A 185 -42.36 -50.54 17.52
N THR A 186 -42.22 -50.34 18.86
CA THR A 186 -42.28 -49.19 19.83
C THR A 186 -41.72 -49.58 21.23
N GLN A 187 -41.19 -48.60 22.01
CA GLN A 187 -41.25 -48.40 23.50
C GLN A 187 -40.59 -49.38 24.53
N GLY A 188 -40.03 -48.77 25.59
CA GLY A 188 -39.72 -49.38 26.90
C GLY A 188 -38.93 -48.45 27.84
N ASN A 189 -39.59 -47.79 28.80
CA ASN A 189 -38.97 -46.87 29.79
C ASN A 189 -38.61 -47.58 31.11
N ILE A 190 -37.55 -47.11 31.81
CA ILE A 190 -37.52 -46.78 33.26
C ILE A 190 -36.16 -46.11 33.60
N PRO A 191 -36.04 -45.15 34.54
CA PRO A 191 -34.91 -44.21 34.60
C PRO A 191 -34.02 -44.32 35.86
N GLN A 192 -32.81 -43.71 35.86
CA GLN A 192 -32.37 -42.73 36.87
C GLN A 192 -30.96 -42.12 36.65
N ASN A 193 -30.81 -40.87 37.15
CA ASN A 193 -29.59 -40.15 37.54
C ASN A 193 -28.48 -39.87 36.50
N SER A 194 -28.67 -38.76 35.78
CA SER A 194 -27.57 -37.95 35.24
C SER A 194 -27.02 -36.98 36.31
N GLN A 195 -25.73 -37.07 36.63
CA GLN A 195 -24.97 -35.92 37.12
C GLN A 195 -24.41 -35.17 35.90
N GLU A 196 -24.85 -33.93 35.67
CA GLU A 196 -24.24 -33.06 34.66
C GLU A 196 -22.97 -32.41 35.23
N GLU A 197 -21.80 -32.87 34.79
CA GLU A 197 -20.58 -32.06 34.89
C GLU A 197 -20.62 -30.99 33.80
N ALA A 198 -20.71 -29.72 34.22
CA ALA A 198 -20.74 -28.58 33.30
C ALA A 198 -19.38 -28.39 32.60
N GLN A 199 -19.25 -28.90 31.38
CA GLN A 199 -18.13 -28.54 30.50
C GLN A 199 -18.20 -27.06 30.13
N THR A 200 -17.21 -26.29 30.59
CA THR A 200 -17.05 -24.88 30.25
C THR A 200 -16.56 -24.71 28.81
N ASN A 201 -17.51 -24.66 27.87
CA ASN A 201 -17.25 -24.32 26.48
C ASN A 201 -16.80 -22.85 26.33
N ASN A 202 -15.50 -22.60 26.53
CA ASN A 202 -14.88 -21.36 26.06
C ASN A 202 -14.84 -21.38 24.52
N PRO A 203 -15.50 -20.44 23.81
CA PRO A 203 -15.41 -20.37 22.35
C PRO A 203 -13.98 -19.98 21.95
N CYS A 204 -13.24 -20.95 21.42
CA CYS A 204 -11.87 -20.75 20.99
C CYS A 204 -11.83 -19.89 19.72
N LEU A 205 -10.99 -18.85 19.73
CA LEU A 205 -10.63 -18.08 18.54
C LEU A 205 -10.23 -19.03 17.40
N LYS A 206 -10.96 -18.98 16.27
CA LYS A 206 -10.54 -19.68 15.04
C LYS A 206 -9.33 -18.98 14.46
N ILE A 207 -8.14 -19.44 14.87
CA ILE A 207 -6.85 -19.00 14.34
C ILE A 207 -6.58 -19.81 13.06
N GLU A 208 -6.59 -19.15 11.90
CA GLU A 208 -6.07 -19.75 10.68
C GLU A 208 -4.55 -19.90 10.85
N THR A 209 -4.05 -21.14 10.75
CA THR A 209 -2.63 -21.47 10.97
C THR A 209 -2.10 -22.26 9.79
N ILE A 210 -1.15 -21.67 9.07
CA ILE A 210 -0.41 -22.33 8.01
C ILE A 210 0.85 -22.94 8.60
N LYS A 211 1.17 -24.18 8.23
CA LYS A 211 2.44 -24.82 8.57
C LYS A 211 3.25 -25.14 7.32
N LEU A 212 4.47 -24.64 7.27
CA LEU A 212 5.52 -25.04 6.32
C LEU A 212 6.37 -26.14 6.95
N ILE A 213 6.42 -27.30 6.30
CA ILE A 213 7.09 -28.52 6.78
C ILE A 213 8.24 -28.85 5.82
N PRO A 214 9.50 -28.87 6.27
CA PRO A 214 10.61 -29.35 5.45
C PRO A 214 10.59 -30.90 5.42
N LEU A 215 10.11 -31.49 4.33
CA LEU A 215 10.04 -32.94 4.13
C LEU A 215 11.43 -33.51 3.85
N GLY A 216 11.80 -34.59 4.54
CA GLY A 216 13.12 -35.23 4.36
C GLY A 216 14.30 -34.47 4.99
N ALA A 217 14.01 -33.42 5.76
CA ALA A 217 15.02 -32.66 6.50
C ALA A 217 15.62 -33.43 7.68
N ASN A 218 16.76 -32.95 8.17
CA ASN A 218 17.49 -33.57 9.27
C ASN A 218 16.65 -33.61 10.56
N LYS A 219 16.62 -34.77 11.23
CA LYS A 219 15.76 -35.04 12.41
C LYS A 219 16.01 -34.10 13.60
N HIS A 220 17.18 -33.46 13.64
CA HIS A 220 17.61 -32.58 14.74
C HIS A 220 18.00 -31.19 14.22
N LEU A 221 17.10 -30.52 13.52
CA LEU A 221 17.29 -29.15 13.04
C LEU A 221 17.92 -28.25 14.12
N GLU A 222 19.04 -27.62 13.77
CA GLU A 222 19.68 -26.55 14.52
C GLU A 222 19.18 -25.21 13.96
N ILE A 223 18.83 -24.28 14.85
CA ILE A 223 18.42 -22.92 14.48
C ILE A 223 19.36 -21.97 15.20
N ILE A 224 20.28 -21.36 14.46
CA ILE A 224 21.25 -20.40 14.98
C ILE A 224 20.81 -18.96 14.65
N PRO A 225 21.03 -17.99 15.54
CA PRO A 225 20.74 -16.60 15.27
C PRO A 225 21.95 -15.86 14.65
N GLU A 226 21.67 -14.83 13.85
CA GLU A 226 22.67 -13.94 13.25
C GLU A 226 22.34 -12.46 13.51
N GLY A 227 23.37 -11.62 13.63
CA GLY A 227 23.22 -10.16 13.75
C GLY A 227 22.44 -9.76 15.01
N LEU A 228 23.00 -10.00 16.20
CA LEU A 228 22.44 -9.57 17.48
C LEU A 228 22.12 -8.06 17.44
N GLN A 229 20.88 -7.71 17.70
CA GLN A 229 20.41 -6.32 17.69
C GLN A 229 20.61 -5.66 19.06
N GLU A 230 20.74 -4.33 19.05
CA GLU A 230 20.75 -3.52 20.28
C GLU A 230 19.40 -3.63 21.01
N THR A 231 18.29 -3.62 20.26
CA THR A 231 16.93 -3.80 20.76
C THR A 231 16.79 -5.06 21.63
N LYS A 232 16.10 -4.91 22.77
CA LYS A 232 15.69 -6.00 23.65
C LYS A 232 14.17 -5.98 23.83
N VAL A 233 13.57 -7.15 24.02
CA VAL A 233 12.13 -7.27 24.28
C VAL A 233 11.92 -7.65 25.75
N ASN A 234 10.87 -7.09 26.36
CA ASN A 234 10.48 -7.36 27.75
C ASN A 234 9.02 -7.83 27.77
N TYR A 235 8.74 -8.88 28.54
CA TYR A 235 7.40 -9.40 28.80
C TYR A 235 7.09 -9.22 30.28
N LEU A 236 6.42 -8.12 30.61
CA LEU A 236 5.99 -7.76 31.95
C LEU A 236 4.52 -8.19 32.11
N ILE A 237 4.28 -9.49 32.23
CA ILE A 237 2.93 -10.07 32.27
C ILE A 237 2.62 -10.50 33.70
N GLY A 238 1.45 -10.09 34.20
CA GLY A 238 1.02 -10.36 35.57
C GLY A 238 1.63 -9.41 36.60
N THR A 239 1.13 -9.48 37.84
CA THR A 239 1.49 -8.59 38.94
C THR A 239 2.76 -9.00 39.71
N ASN A 240 3.32 -10.18 39.42
CA ASN A 240 4.52 -10.70 40.07
C ASN A 240 5.78 -10.43 39.21
N PRO A 241 6.75 -9.61 39.69
CA PRO A 241 7.98 -9.33 38.94
C PRO A 241 8.86 -10.54 38.63
N GLU A 242 8.82 -11.60 39.45
CA GLU A 242 9.61 -12.83 39.21
C GLU A 242 9.14 -13.63 37.98
N ASP A 243 7.86 -13.47 37.61
CA ASP A 243 7.29 -14.09 36.41
C ASP A 243 7.65 -13.33 35.13
N TRP A 244 8.06 -12.06 35.23
CA TRP A 244 8.46 -11.25 34.08
C TRP A 244 9.68 -11.83 33.36
N LYS A 245 9.77 -11.59 32.04
CA LYS A 245 10.89 -12.03 31.21
C LYS A 245 11.49 -10.82 30.50
N THR A 246 12.59 -10.30 31.06
CA THR A 246 13.26 -9.07 30.61
C THR A 246 14.53 -9.34 29.80
N ASN A 247 15.02 -8.31 29.10
CA ASN A 247 16.27 -8.31 28.34
C ASN A 247 16.38 -9.43 27.28
N ILE A 248 15.25 -9.81 26.66
CA ILE A 248 15.22 -10.89 25.67
C ILE A 248 15.96 -10.45 24.39
N PRO A 249 16.99 -11.20 23.95
CA PRO A 249 17.74 -10.86 22.73
C PRO A 249 16.86 -10.92 21.48
N THR A 250 17.09 -9.97 20.57
CA THR A 250 16.57 -10.01 19.21
C THR A 250 17.70 -10.00 18.18
N TYR A 251 17.41 -10.51 16.99
CA TYR A 251 18.40 -10.81 15.95
C TYR A 251 17.91 -10.36 14.57
N GLN A 252 18.83 -10.04 13.67
CA GLN A 252 18.54 -9.61 12.30
C GLN A 252 18.06 -10.77 11.42
N ALA A 253 18.56 -11.97 11.70
CA ALA A 253 18.30 -13.18 10.93
C ALA A 253 18.40 -14.43 11.80
N ILE A 254 17.87 -15.53 11.30
CA ILE A 254 18.05 -16.88 11.86
C ILE A 254 18.33 -17.88 10.72
N VAL A 255 19.15 -18.87 10.99
CA VAL A 255 19.54 -19.90 10.02
C VAL A 255 19.15 -21.27 10.56
N TYR A 256 18.33 -22.00 9.81
CA TYR A 256 18.22 -23.45 9.91
C TYR A 256 19.46 -24.05 9.29
N LYS A 257 20.46 -24.33 10.13
CA LYS A 257 21.74 -24.89 9.72
C LYS A 257 21.58 -26.37 9.39
N ASP A 258 22.14 -26.77 8.25
CA ASP A 258 22.06 -28.11 7.66
C ASP A 258 20.62 -28.66 7.76
N MET A 259 19.66 -27.86 7.26
CA MET A 259 18.25 -28.24 7.21
C MET A 259 18.10 -29.53 6.40
N TYR A 260 18.80 -29.59 5.29
CA TYR A 260 19.19 -30.83 4.62
C TYR A 260 20.71 -30.98 4.73
N GLN A 261 21.22 -32.18 4.49
CA GLN A 261 22.66 -32.40 4.36
C GLN A 261 23.28 -31.37 3.41
N ASP A 262 24.16 -30.53 3.94
CA ASP A 262 24.91 -29.48 3.24
C ASP A 262 24.04 -28.37 2.61
N ILE A 263 22.83 -28.13 3.16
CA ILE A 263 21.93 -27.05 2.71
C ILE A 263 21.34 -26.31 3.93
N ASP A 264 21.62 -25.02 4.02
CA ASP A 264 21.08 -24.12 5.05
C ASP A 264 19.84 -23.36 4.53
N MET A 265 18.93 -22.97 5.43
CA MET A 265 17.82 -22.07 5.11
C MET A 265 17.83 -20.86 6.04
N ARG A 266 18.02 -19.66 5.49
CA ARG A 266 18.28 -18.42 6.22
C ARG A 266 17.11 -17.46 6.10
N PHE A 267 16.48 -17.11 7.21
CA PHE A 267 15.38 -16.14 7.29
C PHE A 267 15.89 -14.78 7.75
N TYR A 268 15.42 -13.70 7.13
CA TYR A 268 15.79 -12.33 7.48
C TYR A 268 14.64 -11.33 7.20
N GLY A 269 14.74 -10.14 7.78
CA GLY A 269 13.84 -9.04 7.45
C GLY A 269 14.37 -8.17 6.30
N ASN A 270 13.51 -7.83 5.35
CA ASN A 270 13.75 -6.81 4.33
C ASN A 270 12.53 -5.87 4.29
N ASN A 271 12.73 -4.55 4.46
CA ASN A 271 11.64 -3.54 4.45
C ASN A 271 10.37 -3.95 5.24
N ARG A 272 10.56 -4.51 6.45
CA ARG A 272 9.53 -5.07 7.36
C ARG A 272 8.78 -6.33 6.88
N GLN A 273 9.18 -6.90 5.75
CA GLN A 273 8.72 -8.20 5.25
C GLN A 273 9.70 -9.32 5.63
N LEU A 274 9.22 -10.56 5.71
CA LEU A 274 10.05 -11.75 5.92
C LEU A 274 10.52 -12.31 4.57
N GLU A 275 11.83 -12.35 4.36
CA GLU A 275 12.48 -13.03 3.23
C GLU A 275 13.26 -14.25 3.70
N TYR A 276 13.64 -15.13 2.76
CA TYR A 276 14.55 -16.23 3.04
C TYR A 276 15.44 -16.63 1.86
N ASP A 277 16.69 -16.98 2.15
CA ASP A 277 17.61 -17.61 1.21
C ASP A 277 17.66 -19.13 1.49
N ILE A 278 17.77 -19.95 0.45
CA ILE A 278 18.22 -21.35 0.60
C ILE A 278 19.63 -21.45 0.03
N ILE A 279 20.57 -21.84 0.88
CA ILE A 279 22.01 -21.80 0.61
C ILE A 279 22.50 -23.25 0.50
N ILE A 280 22.82 -23.66 -0.74
CA ILE A 280 23.26 -25.02 -1.08
C ILE A 280 24.78 -24.99 -1.15
N LYS A 281 25.47 -25.69 -0.25
CA LYS A 281 26.94 -25.72 -0.17
C LYS A 281 27.54 -26.47 -1.37
N PRO A 282 28.83 -26.29 -1.69
CA PRO A 282 29.48 -27.01 -2.79
C PRO A 282 29.25 -28.53 -2.72
N GLY A 283 28.94 -29.14 -3.87
CA GLY A 283 28.62 -30.56 -4.00
C GLY A 283 27.22 -31.00 -3.51
N ALA A 284 26.52 -30.19 -2.72
CA ALA A 284 25.20 -30.54 -2.20
C ALA A 284 24.14 -30.63 -3.31
N ASN A 285 23.10 -31.45 -3.10
CA ASN A 285 22.09 -31.74 -4.13
C ASN A 285 20.77 -30.99 -3.86
N PRO A 286 20.38 -29.98 -4.69
CA PRO A 286 19.16 -29.22 -4.52
C PRO A 286 17.87 -30.05 -4.62
N SER A 287 17.88 -31.21 -5.27
CA SER A 287 16.67 -32.06 -5.37
C SER A 287 16.21 -32.67 -4.04
N ARG A 288 17.02 -32.53 -2.98
CA ARG A 288 16.64 -32.86 -1.60
C ARG A 288 15.65 -31.85 -1.00
N ILE A 289 15.63 -30.61 -1.48
CA ILE A 289 14.79 -29.53 -0.95
C ILE A 289 13.34 -29.82 -1.33
N LYS A 290 12.53 -30.21 -0.34
CA LYS A 290 11.10 -30.47 -0.50
C LYS A 290 10.33 -29.91 0.69
N PHE A 291 9.49 -28.94 0.43
CA PHE A 291 8.61 -28.36 1.43
C PHE A 291 7.18 -28.83 1.24
N ALA A 292 6.45 -28.98 2.34
CA ALA A 292 5.01 -29.24 2.35
C ALA A 292 4.28 -28.13 3.09
N TYR A 293 3.22 -27.60 2.48
CA TYR A 293 2.24 -26.80 3.19
C TYR A 293 1.13 -27.67 3.78
N ARG A 294 0.68 -27.31 4.98
CA ARG A 294 -0.55 -27.80 5.63
C ARG A 294 -1.35 -26.60 6.13
N GLY A 295 -2.68 -26.68 6.04
CA GLY A 295 -3.58 -25.55 6.33
C GLY A 295 -3.76 -24.61 5.14
N ILE A 296 -3.68 -25.14 3.92
CA ILE A 296 -3.91 -24.42 2.66
C ILE A 296 -4.88 -25.27 1.81
N GLU A 297 -5.64 -24.63 0.93
CA GLU A 297 -6.65 -25.27 0.07
C GLU A 297 -6.06 -25.78 -1.26
N ASN A 298 -5.04 -25.11 -1.80
CA ASN A 298 -4.39 -25.50 -3.07
C ASN A 298 -2.97 -24.93 -3.23
N LEU A 299 -2.16 -25.53 -4.10
CA LEU A 299 -0.82 -25.05 -4.46
C LEU A 299 -0.61 -25.17 -5.98
N ARG A 300 -0.20 -24.10 -6.65
CA ARG A 300 -0.01 -24.06 -8.12
C ARG A 300 1.25 -23.29 -8.51
N ILE A 301 1.74 -23.51 -9.73
CA ILE A 301 2.73 -22.65 -10.38
C ILE A 301 2.03 -21.96 -11.57
N ASN A 302 2.12 -20.64 -11.66
CA ASN A 302 1.49 -19.84 -12.74
C ASN A 302 2.38 -19.79 -14.01
N LYS A 303 1.95 -19.04 -15.04
CA LYS A 303 2.67 -18.96 -16.33
C LYS A 303 4.03 -18.25 -16.19
N GLU A 304 4.14 -17.33 -15.23
CA GLU A 304 5.33 -16.58 -14.83
C GLU A 304 6.36 -17.44 -14.07
N GLY A 305 5.91 -18.56 -13.48
CA GLY A 305 6.73 -19.50 -12.71
C GLY A 305 6.74 -19.26 -11.19
N ASP A 306 5.86 -18.39 -10.69
CA ASP A 306 5.61 -18.10 -9.27
C ASP A 306 4.82 -19.25 -8.61
N LEU A 307 4.93 -19.39 -7.29
CA LEU A 307 4.22 -20.40 -6.50
C LEU A 307 3.01 -19.78 -5.79
N GLU A 308 1.80 -20.10 -6.23
CA GLU A 308 0.54 -19.67 -5.62
C GLU A 308 0.07 -20.64 -4.54
N ILE A 309 -0.22 -20.12 -3.35
CA ILE A 309 -0.63 -20.83 -2.13
C ILE A 309 -2.04 -20.37 -1.77
N TYR A 310 -3.07 -21.15 -2.12
CA TYR A 310 -4.47 -20.80 -1.89
C TYR A 310 -4.86 -21.12 -0.45
N LEU A 311 -5.47 -20.16 0.24
CA LEU A 311 -5.94 -20.26 1.62
C LEU A 311 -7.46 -20.34 1.66
N LYS A 312 -8.04 -20.48 2.85
CA LYS A 312 -9.50 -20.46 2.98
C LYS A 312 -10.08 -19.08 2.65
N ASN A 313 -9.31 -18.02 2.93
CA ASN A 313 -9.70 -16.63 2.77
C ASN A 313 -8.70 -15.84 1.90
N GLY A 314 -8.45 -16.30 0.66
CA GLY A 314 -7.57 -15.62 -0.32
C GLY A 314 -6.44 -16.51 -0.85
N LYS A 315 -5.38 -15.91 -1.40
CA LYS A 315 -4.15 -16.61 -1.80
C LYS A 315 -2.91 -15.83 -1.36
N MET A 316 -1.80 -16.53 -1.14
CA MET A 316 -0.46 -15.94 -1.07
C MET A 316 0.34 -16.37 -2.30
N ALA A 317 1.42 -15.67 -2.62
CA ALA A 317 2.32 -16.07 -3.70
C ALA A 317 3.79 -15.89 -3.29
N GLN A 318 4.68 -16.71 -3.86
CA GLN A 318 6.13 -16.47 -3.85
C GLN A 318 6.58 -16.26 -5.28
N LYS A 319 7.37 -15.21 -5.57
CA LYS A 319 7.91 -15.03 -6.92
C LYS A 319 8.86 -16.17 -7.28
N LYS A 320 8.87 -16.52 -8.57
CA LYS A 320 9.86 -17.42 -9.18
C LYS A 320 11.24 -17.04 -8.64
N PRO A 321 11.95 -17.95 -7.95
CA PRO A 321 13.17 -17.60 -7.25
C PRO A 321 14.26 -17.17 -8.23
N TYR A 322 15.01 -16.15 -7.86
CA TYR A 322 16.28 -15.86 -8.49
C TYR A 322 17.31 -16.87 -7.97
N ILE A 323 17.92 -17.62 -8.87
CA ILE A 323 18.85 -18.70 -8.52
C ILE A 323 20.22 -18.34 -9.10
N TYR A 324 21.24 -18.34 -8.25
CA TYR A 324 22.56 -17.85 -8.65
C TYR A 324 23.72 -18.50 -7.90
N GLN A 325 24.89 -18.46 -8.51
CA GLN A 325 26.17 -18.75 -7.88
C GLN A 325 27.00 -17.47 -7.78
N GLU A 326 27.88 -17.40 -6.78
CA GLU A 326 28.91 -16.37 -6.70
C GLU A 326 30.26 -16.99 -7.08
N ILE A 327 30.65 -16.78 -8.33
CA ILE A 327 31.86 -17.36 -8.94
C ILE A 327 32.86 -16.23 -9.15
N ASN A 328 34.03 -16.31 -8.50
CA ASN A 328 35.09 -15.29 -8.57
C ASN A 328 34.60 -13.85 -8.31
N GLY A 329 33.62 -13.69 -7.41
CA GLY A 329 33.02 -12.39 -7.07
C GLY A 329 32.04 -11.83 -8.10
N LYS A 330 31.66 -12.60 -9.14
CA LYS A 330 30.56 -12.28 -10.05
C LYS A 330 29.36 -13.17 -9.73
N ARG A 331 28.17 -12.57 -9.66
CA ARG A 331 26.91 -13.31 -9.62
C ARG A 331 26.62 -13.90 -11.00
N VAL A 332 26.46 -15.22 -11.07
CA VAL A 332 26.14 -15.98 -12.28
C VAL A 332 24.76 -16.60 -12.05
N GLU A 333 23.77 -16.18 -12.83
CA GLU A 333 22.43 -16.77 -12.79
C GLU A 333 22.48 -18.24 -13.24
N VAL A 334 21.72 -19.08 -12.55
CA VAL A 334 21.45 -20.47 -12.93
C VAL A 334 19.96 -20.59 -13.21
N LYS A 335 19.58 -20.92 -14.45
CA LYS A 335 18.16 -21.03 -14.83
C LYS A 335 17.43 -22.04 -13.94
N GLY A 336 16.23 -21.70 -13.48
CA GLY A 336 15.42 -22.58 -12.65
C GLY A 336 14.09 -21.95 -12.23
N GLY A 337 13.50 -22.50 -11.17
CA GLY A 337 12.25 -22.03 -10.59
C GLY A 337 11.61 -23.07 -9.66
N PHE A 338 10.37 -22.85 -9.25
CA PHE A 338 9.62 -23.85 -8.47
C PHE A 338 9.29 -25.10 -9.29
N ALA A 339 9.07 -26.21 -8.57
CA ALA A 339 8.52 -27.46 -9.08
C ALA A 339 7.58 -28.07 -8.04
N ILE A 340 6.30 -28.28 -8.39
CA ILE A 340 5.33 -28.99 -7.54
C ILE A 340 5.49 -30.49 -7.74
N SER A 341 5.50 -31.24 -6.65
CA SER A 341 5.28 -32.70 -6.67
C SER A 341 3.84 -32.94 -6.23
N GLY A 342 3.07 -33.69 -7.03
CA GLY A 342 1.65 -33.96 -6.76
C GLY A 342 1.39 -34.56 -5.37
N LEU A 343 0.14 -34.40 -4.89
CA LEU A 343 -0.34 -34.80 -3.56
C LEU A 343 0.41 -36.01 -2.97
N ALA A 344 1.18 -35.78 -1.91
CA ALA A 344 1.96 -36.81 -1.26
C ALA A 344 1.09 -37.72 -0.38
N PHE A 345 0.27 -38.56 -1.03
CA PHE A 345 -0.36 -39.69 -0.37
C PHE A 345 0.72 -40.69 0.08
N GLY A 346 0.71 -41.06 1.36
CA GLY A 346 1.51 -42.18 1.85
C GLY A 346 2.98 -41.89 2.19
N VAL A 347 3.31 -40.74 2.80
CA VAL A 347 4.54 -40.67 3.61
C VAL A 347 4.38 -41.65 4.77
N GLN A 348 4.97 -42.84 4.63
CA GLN A 348 4.86 -43.88 5.65
C GLN A 348 5.52 -43.42 6.95
N ASN A 349 4.71 -43.16 7.98
CA ASN A 349 5.20 -43.14 9.35
C ASN A 349 5.79 -44.53 9.66
N THR A 350 7.11 -44.58 9.88
CA THR A 350 7.75 -45.76 10.48
C THR A 350 7.03 -46.10 11.77
N ARG A 351 6.52 -47.34 11.83
CA ARG A 351 5.55 -47.79 12.85
C ARG A 351 6.03 -47.50 14.27
N HIS A 352 5.26 -46.70 15.01
CA HIS A 352 5.09 -46.90 16.43
C HIS A 352 3.59 -47.12 16.68
N THR A 353 3.22 -48.38 16.80
CA THR A 353 1.85 -48.81 17.02
C THR A 353 1.46 -48.61 18.47
N ILE A 354 0.58 -47.66 18.73
CA ILE A 354 -0.40 -47.81 19.81
C ILE A 354 -1.76 -47.91 19.11
N ARG A 355 -2.45 -49.03 19.33
CA ARG A 355 -3.82 -49.23 18.85
C ARG A 355 -4.73 -48.43 19.77
N ASP A 356 -5.43 -47.45 19.25
CA ASP A 356 -6.78 -47.17 19.75
C ASP A 356 -7.69 -46.59 18.67
N THR A 357 -8.96 -46.46 19.01
CA THR A 357 -10.08 -46.74 18.11
C THR A 357 -10.78 -45.51 17.52
N LYS A 358 -11.36 -45.73 16.33
CA LYS A 358 -12.43 -44.94 15.69
C LYS A 358 -12.43 -43.41 15.92
N HIS A 359 -11.63 -42.69 15.11
CA HIS A 359 -12.01 -41.35 14.66
C HIS A 359 -11.82 -41.23 13.15
N GLU A 360 -12.73 -40.52 12.49
CA GLU A 360 -12.71 -40.30 11.03
C GLU A 360 -11.44 -39.56 10.61
N THR A 361 -10.62 -40.22 9.79
CA THR A 361 -9.41 -39.60 9.24
C THR A 361 -9.79 -38.67 8.09
N GLN A 362 -10.04 -37.40 8.39
CA GLN A 362 -10.08 -36.37 7.35
C GLN A 362 -8.71 -36.23 6.69
N ASN A 363 -8.62 -36.72 5.45
CA ASN A 363 -7.45 -36.61 4.57
C ASN A 363 -7.11 -35.14 4.29
N THR A 364 -6.23 -34.55 5.10
CA THR A 364 -5.61 -33.25 4.78
C THR A 364 -4.31 -33.51 4.02
N GLY A 365 -4.42 -33.54 2.68
CA GLY A 365 -3.27 -33.74 1.79
C GLY A 365 -2.19 -32.68 2.03
N HIS A 366 -0.93 -33.10 2.01
CA HIS A 366 0.20 -32.18 2.00
C HIS A 366 0.47 -31.71 0.57
N PHE A 367 0.47 -30.40 0.35
CA PHE A 367 0.86 -29.80 -0.92
C PHE A 367 2.38 -29.62 -0.97
N VAL A 368 3.06 -30.34 -1.86
CA VAL A 368 4.53 -30.45 -1.87
C VAL A 368 5.15 -29.66 -3.02
N TYR A 369 6.16 -28.86 -2.71
CA TYR A 369 6.99 -28.20 -3.72
C TYR A 369 8.48 -28.34 -3.40
N GLY A 370 9.30 -28.09 -4.42
CA GLY A 370 10.74 -27.94 -4.35
C GLY A 370 11.19 -27.06 -5.52
N PHE A 371 12.43 -27.26 -5.98
CA PHE A 371 13.04 -26.42 -7.01
C PHE A 371 13.54 -27.26 -8.19
N ARG A 372 13.31 -26.75 -9.40
CA ARG A 372 14.03 -27.17 -10.61
C ARG A 372 15.21 -26.22 -10.81
N VAL A 373 16.39 -26.78 -11.01
CA VAL A 373 17.66 -26.05 -11.15
C VAL A 373 18.38 -26.63 -12.36
N ALA A 374 18.83 -25.79 -13.28
CA ALA A 374 19.65 -26.19 -14.42
C ALA A 374 21.07 -26.59 -13.98
N SER A 375 21.90 -27.03 -14.92
CA SER A 375 23.32 -27.33 -14.67
C SER A 375 24.07 -26.11 -14.11
N TYR A 376 24.88 -26.33 -13.08
CA TYR A 376 25.67 -25.30 -12.39
C TYR A 376 27.03 -25.86 -11.94
N ASP A 377 27.98 -24.97 -11.62
CA ASP A 377 29.32 -25.37 -11.18
C ASP A 377 29.29 -25.78 -9.70
N LYS A 378 29.22 -27.09 -9.46
CA LYS A 378 29.11 -27.68 -8.11
C LYS A 378 30.26 -27.35 -7.15
N ARG A 379 31.34 -26.71 -7.61
CA ARG A 379 32.45 -26.24 -6.75
C ARG A 379 32.10 -24.99 -5.95
N TYR A 380 31.07 -24.24 -6.35
CA TYR A 380 30.62 -23.02 -5.67
C TYR A 380 29.25 -23.24 -5.02
N PRO A 381 28.91 -22.49 -3.96
CA PRO A 381 27.56 -22.47 -3.43
C PRO A 381 26.54 -22.06 -4.50
N LEU A 382 25.30 -22.50 -4.31
CA LEU A 382 24.14 -22.08 -5.09
C LEU A 382 23.10 -21.49 -4.13
N THR A 383 22.65 -20.27 -4.39
CA THR A 383 21.62 -19.60 -3.60
C THR A 383 20.31 -19.56 -4.38
N ILE A 384 19.20 -19.84 -3.69
CA ILE A 384 17.83 -19.69 -4.17
C ILE A 384 17.18 -18.58 -3.34
N ASP A 385 16.77 -17.50 -3.99
CA ASP A 385 16.33 -16.22 -3.41
C ASP A 385 14.94 -15.85 -3.99
N PRO A 386 13.83 -16.17 -3.29
CA PRO A 386 12.48 -15.82 -3.71
C PRO A 386 12.10 -14.42 -3.21
N ALA A 387 12.04 -13.45 -4.11
CA ALA A 387 11.68 -12.06 -3.79
C ALA A 387 10.19 -11.90 -3.41
N LEU A 388 9.91 -10.95 -2.52
CA LEU A 388 8.56 -10.55 -2.12
C LEU A 388 8.43 -9.03 -2.11
N VAL A 389 7.51 -8.49 -2.92
CA VAL A 389 6.96 -7.13 -2.74
C VAL A 389 5.43 -7.27 -2.80
N TYR A 390 4.65 -6.44 -3.50
CA TYR A 390 3.26 -6.79 -3.82
C TYR A 390 2.67 -6.04 -5.03
N SER A 391 1.62 -6.62 -5.61
CA SER A 391 0.75 -6.05 -6.64
C SER A 391 -0.59 -6.76 -6.56
N THR A 392 -1.70 -6.03 -6.47
CA THR A 392 -3.04 -6.59 -6.23
C THR A 392 -4.09 -5.86 -7.06
N TYR A 393 -5.12 -6.59 -7.49
CA TYR A 393 -6.39 -5.97 -7.86
C TYR A 393 -7.04 -5.37 -6.61
N LEU A 394 -7.95 -4.43 -6.81
CA LEU A 394 -8.83 -3.82 -5.83
C LEU A 394 -10.13 -3.45 -6.56
N GLY A 395 -11.10 -4.34 -6.52
CA GLY A 395 -12.38 -4.16 -7.19
C GLY A 395 -13.45 -5.11 -6.65
N GLY A 396 -14.64 -5.00 -7.22
CA GLY A 396 -15.79 -5.87 -7.00
C GLY A 396 -16.36 -6.36 -8.33
N ASN A 397 -17.67 -6.36 -8.48
CA ASN A 397 -18.39 -7.02 -9.58
C ASN A 397 -18.70 -6.13 -10.80
N ASN A 398 -18.09 -4.94 -10.89
CA ASN A 398 -18.38 -3.89 -11.87
C ASN A 398 -17.12 -3.01 -12.07
N SER A 399 -17.21 -1.91 -12.81
CA SER A 399 -16.14 -0.92 -12.97
C SER A 399 -15.64 -0.33 -11.64
N ASP A 400 -14.33 -0.41 -11.42
CA ASP A 400 -13.60 0.27 -10.35
C ASP A 400 -12.30 0.89 -10.90
N GLU A 401 -12.01 2.17 -10.60
CA GLU A 401 -10.80 2.86 -11.08
C GLU A 401 -10.05 3.56 -9.95
N GLY A 402 -8.73 3.38 -9.87
CA GLY A 402 -7.88 3.94 -8.82
C GLY A 402 -7.11 5.19 -9.26
N TYR A 403 -7.67 6.38 -9.05
CA TYR A 403 -7.11 7.64 -9.57
C TYR A 403 -5.88 8.16 -8.82
N LYS A 404 -5.80 8.00 -7.50
CA LYS A 404 -4.69 8.59 -6.72
C LYS A 404 -4.28 7.73 -5.54
N ILE A 405 -2.98 7.75 -5.23
CA ILE A 405 -2.35 7.02 -4.13
C ILE A 405 -1.46 7.93 -3.29
N ALA A 406 -1.44 7.68 -1.98
CA ALA A 406 -0.55 8.28 -1.00
C ALA A 406 0.05 7.19 -0.08
N VAL A 407 1.14 7.49 0.62
CA VAL A 407 1.82 6.55 1.53
C VAL A 407 2.18 7.22 2.85
N ASP A 408 1.96 6.53 3.98
CA ASP A 408 2.40 7.04 5.30
C ASP A 408 3.85 6.66 5.63
N SER A 409 4.43 7.28 6.66
CA SER A 409 5.78 7.00 7.17
C SER A 409 5.97 5.61 7.78
N LEU A 410 4.92 4.76 7.77
CA LEU A 410 5.01 3.34 8.11
C LEU A 410 5.00 2.44 6.87
N GLY A 411 4.86 3.02 5.67
CA GLY A 411 4.76 2.34 4.39
C GLY A 411 3.34 1.88 4.02
N ASN A 412 2.30 2.26 4.75
CA ASN A 412 0.93 1.87 4.42
C ASN A 412 0.45 2.69 3.21
N ALA A 413 -0.12 2.01 2.21
CA ALA A 413 -0.67 2.63 1.02
C ALA A 413 -2.11 3.08 1.27
N TYR A 414 -2.49 4.21 0.70
CA TYR A 414 -3.83 4.79 0.74
C TYR A 414 -4.24 5.15 -0.67
N ILE A 415 -5.36 4.61 -1.16
CA ILE A 415 -5.88 4.85 -2.50
C ILE A 415 -7.28 5.48 -2.42
N THR A 416 -7.60 6.32 -3.41
CA THR A 416 -8.97 6.74 -3.72
C THR A 416 -9.23 6.64 -5.22
N GLY A 417 -10.50 6.69 -5.57
CA GLY A 417 -10.99 6.48 -6.92
C GLY A 417 -12.52 6.42 -6.96
N GLU A 418 -13.06 5.80 -8.00
CA GLU A 418 -14.50 5.54 -8.15
C GLU A 418 -14.82 4.04 -8.16
N THR A 419 -16.01 3.68 -7.69
CA THR A 419 -16.53 2.30 -7.70
C THR A 419 -18.00 2.25 -8.08
N ARG A 420 -18.34 1.39 -9.05
CA ARG A 420 -19.73 0.97 -9.38
C ARG A 420 -20.07 -0.41 -8.84
N SER A 421 -19.15 -1.00 -8.06
CA SER A 421 -19.23 -2.36 -7.56
C SER A 421 -19.98 -2.43 -6.23
N ASP A 422 -21.18 -3.01 -6.23
CA ASP A 422 -21.92 -3.35 -5.00
C ASP A 422 -21.13 -4.32 -4.08
N THR A 423 -20.19 -5.09 -4.66
CA THR A 423 -19.32 -6.02 -3.92
C THR A 423 -17.90 -5.50 -3.70
N PHE A 424 -17.64 -4.19 -3.84
CA PHE A 424 -16.31 -3.63 -3.56
C PHE A 424 -15.90 -3.92 -2.09
N PRO A 425 -14.62 -4.18 -1.79
CA PRO A 425 -14.17 -4.53 -0.45
C PRO A 425 -14.49 -3.46 0.62
N ALA A 426 -15.52 -3.69 1.44
CA ALA A 426 -15.87 -2.83 2.58
C ALA A 426 -15.40 -3.45 3.91
N ILE A 427 -14.16 -3.15 4.31
CA ILE A 427 -13.48 -3.73 5.48
C ILE A 427 -13.30 -2.66 6.55
N SER A 428 -13.76 -2.90 7.78
CA SER A 428 -13.72 -1.89 8.87
C SER A 428 -14.37 -0.54 8.48
N ALA A 429 -15.31 -0.57 7.54
CA ALA A 429 -15.82 0.61 6.84
C ALA A 429 -16.69 1.51 7.73
N LEU A 430 -16.57 2.83 7.52
CA LEU A 430 -17.53 3.83 7.99
C LEU A 430 -18.91 3.58 7.33
N TYR A 431 -18.94 3.38 6.01
CA TYR A 431 -20.13 2.99 5.25
C TYR A 431 -19.93 1.59 4.66
N LYS A 432 -20.81 0.64 5.01
CA LYS A 432 -20.65 -0.78 4.65
C LYS A 432 -21.14 -1.14 3.25
N ASN A 433 -22.05 -0.33 2.72
CA ASN A 433 -22.63 -0.50 1.41
C ASN A 433 -22.48 0.84 0.67
N LYS A 434 -22.32 0.76 -0.65
CA LYS A 434 -22.56 1.86 -1.58
C LYS A 434 -23.98 2.42 -1.40
N ILE A 435 -24.16 3.72 -1.62
CA ILE A 435 -25.47 4.38 -1.63
C ILE A 435 -25.88 4.60 -3.10
N GLY A 436 -27.18 4.73 -3.37
CA GLY A 436 -27.70 4.92 -4.73
C GLY A 436 -27.80 3.65 -5.57
N ASP A 437 -27.99 3.85 -6.87
CA ASP A 437 -28.17 2.81 -7.91
C ASP A 437 -26.80 2.28 -8.39
N ALA A 438 -26.74 1.01 -8.78
CA ALA A 438 -25.52 0.37 -9.31
C ALA A 438 -25.01 1.00 -10.64
N ARG A 439 -25.81 1.86 -11.27
CA ARG A 439 -25.40 2.66 -12.44
C ARG A 439 -24.53 3.86 -12.11
N PHE A 440 -24.61 4.37 -10.88
CA PHE A 440 -23.81 5.53 -10.44
C PHE A 440 -22.54 5.07 -9.75
N SER A 441 -21.50 5.90 -9.74
CA SER A 441 -20.26 5.65 -9.01
C SER A 441 -20.25 6.28 -7.61
N ASP A 442 -19.66 5.61 -6.62
CA ASP A 442 -19.31 6.20 -5.31
C ASP A 442 -17.78 6.37 -5.21
N VAL A 443 -17.32 7.28 -4.36
CA VAL A 443 -15.90 7.36 -3.99
C VAL A 443 -15.55 6.17 -3.11
N PHE A 444 -14.40 5.52 -3.35
CA PHE A 444 -13.81 4.62 -2.35
C PHE A 444 -12.56 5.23 -1.70
N VAL A 445 -12.28 4.82 -0.47
CA VAL A 445 -11.01 5.10 0.24
C VAL A 445 -10.52 3.82 0.91
N THR A 446 -9.38 3.29 0.47
CA THR A 446 -8.81 2.03 0.96
C THR A 446 -7.41 2.24 1.50
N LYS A 447 -7.14 1.76 2.73
CA LYS A 447 -5.80 1.68 3.33
C LYS A 447 -5.29 0.25 3.31
N LEU A 448 -4.13 -0.03 2.73
CA LEU A 448 -3.42 -1.31 2.82
C LEU A 448 -2.23 -1.21 3.76
N ASN A 449 -1.89 -2.32 4.41
CA ASN A 449 -0.67 -2.38 5.23
C ASN A 449 0.60 -2.31 4.36
N ALA A 450 1.75 -2.01 5.00
CA ALA A 450 3.02 -1.84 4.29
C ALA A 450 3.55 -3.09 3.53
N SER A 451 3.05 -4.29 3.86
CA SER A 451 3.33 -5.51 3.11
C SER A 451 2.33 -5.79 1.98
N GLY A 452 1.27 -4.99 1.84
CA GLY A 452 0.20 -5.17 0.84
C GLY A 452 -0.64 -6.44 1.00
N THR A 453 -0.46 -7.17 2.10
CA THR A 453 -1.13 -8.46 2.36
C THR A 453 -2.49 -8.31 3.04
N ARG A 454 -2.90 -7.09 3.42
CA ARG A 454 -4.18 -6.84 4.09
C ARG A 454 -4.65 -5.39 3.94
N ILE A 455 -5.90 -5.23 3.52
CA ILE A 455 -6.68 -4.00 3.72
C ILE A 455 -6.88 -3.76 5.22
N VAL A 456 -6.35 -2.63 5.72
CA VAL A 456 -6.53 -2.16 7.11
C VAL A 456 -7.95 -1.63 7.31
N TYR A 457 -8.40 -0.78 6.38
CA TYR A 457 -9.78 -0.37 6.23
C TYR A 457 -10.08 -0.06 4.76
N SER A 458 -11.36 -0.08 4.39
CA SER A 458 -11.87 0.36 3.11
C SER A 458 -13.32 0.80 3.27
N THR A 459 -13.68 1.96 2.75
CA THR A 459 -15.02 2.56 2.89
C THR A 459 -15.45 3.27 1.61
N TYR A 460 -16.76 3.32 1.39
CA TYR A 460 -17.39 4.24 0.43
C TYR A 460 -17.51 5.65 1.02
N LEU A 461 -17.72 6.64 0.15
CA LEU A 461 -18.09 8.01 0.44
C LEU A 461 -18.93 8.54 -0.75
N GLY A 462 -20.24 8.57 -0.60
CA GLY A 462 -21.15 8.94 -1.69
C GLY A 462 -22.61 9.05 -1.24
N GLY A 463 -23.48 9.43 -2.18
CA GLY A 463 -24.91 9.65 -2.01
C GLY A 463 -25.74 8.89 -3.04
N ASN A 464 -26.65 9.57 -3.74
CA ASN A 464 -27.62 8.95 -4.67
C ASN A 464 -27.26 9.08 -6.16
N SER A 465 -26.14 9.73 -6.49
CA SER A 465 -25.67 10.07 -7.84
C SER A 465 -24.14 9.93 -7.91
N ASP A 466 -23.54 10.15 -9.09
CA ASP A 466 -22.08 9.97 -9.26
C ASP A 466 -21.23 10.86 -8.34
N ASP A 467 -20.34 10.21 -7.60
CA ASP A 467 -19.37 10.81 -6.69
C ASP A 467 -17.99 10.20 -6.97
N ILE A 468 -16.99 11.01 -7.34
CA ILE A 468 -15.67 10.53 -7.83
C ILE A 468 -14.53 11.14 -7.01
N GLY A 469 -13.65 10.30 -6.45
CA GLY A 469 -12.45 10.72 -5.73
C GLY A 469 -11.26 10.86 -6.66
N ASN A 470 -10.91 12.10 -7.03
CA ASN A 470 -9.77 12.38 -7.91
C ASN A 470 -8.43 12.47 -7.16
N GLY A 471 -8.44 12.89 -5.89
CA GLY A 471 -7.22 13.18 -5.14
C GLY A 471 -7.24 12.69 -3.69
N ILE A 472 -6.12 12.17 -3.20
CA ILE A 472 -5.90 11.74 -1.81
C ILE A 472 -4.55 12.23 -1.27
N ALA A 473 -4.54 12.65 -0.01
CA ALA A 473 -3.34 13.00 0.75
C ALA A 473 -3.46 12.48 2.20
N VAL A 474 -2.33 12.21 2.86
CA VAL A 474 -2.29 11.69 4.24
C VAL A 474 -1.44 12.60 5.15
N ASP A 475 -1.95 12.93 6.33
CA ASP A 475 -1.22 13.74 7.31
C ASP A 475 -0.31 12.88 8.21
N SER A 476 0.59 13.52 8.97
CA SER A 476 1.55 12.82 9.85
C SER A 476 0.90 12.06 11.01
N SER A 477 -0.39 12.28 11.29
CA SER A 477 -1.18 11.50 12.25
C SER A 477 -1.85 10.28 11.60
N GLY A 478 -1.76 10.15 10.27
CA GLY A 478 -2.36 9.08 9.47
C GLY A 478 -3.79 9.37 9.01
N ASN A 479 -4.34 10.56 9.28
CA ASN A 479 -5.65 10.96 8.76
C ASN A 479 -5.54 11.24 7.26
N VAL A 480 -6.65 11.01 6.54
CA VAL A 480 -6.69 11.10 5.09
C VAL A 480 -7.56 12.28 4.68
N SER A 481 -7.09 13.11 3.76
CA SER A 481 -7.90 14.11 3.08
C SER A 481 -8.14 13.68 1.63
N VAL A 482 -9.39 13.75 1.17
CA VAL A 482 -9.85 13.36 -0.16
C VAL A 482 -10.55 14.54 -0.82
N THR A 483 -10.35 14.71 -2.13
CA THR A 483 -11.10 15.65 -2.98
C THR A 483 -11.55 14.98 -4.27
N GLY A 484 -12.48 15.62 -4.95
CA GLY A 484 -13.19 15.08 -6.10
C GLY A 484 -14.34 15.98 -6.49
N PHE A 485 -15.34 15.41 -7.14
CA PHE A 485 -16.65 16.06 -7.34
C PHE A 485 -17.79 15.14 -6.91
N THR A 486 -18.95 15.74 -6.68
CA THR A 486 -20.19 15.06 -6.29
C THR A 486 -21.37 15.61 -7.08
N ASN A 487 -22.17 14.70 -7.65
CA ASN A 487 -23.49 15.00 -8.21
C ASN A 487 -24.61 14.75 -7.17
N SER A 488 -24.28 14.12 -6.04
CA SER A 488 -25.22 13.79 -4.96
C SER A 488 -25.62 15.02 -4.15
N THR A 489 -26.93 15.30 -4.07
CA THR A 489 -27.47 16.31 -3.13
C THR A 489 -27.45 15.86 -1.67
N ASN A 490 -27.18 14.57 -1.44
CA ASN A 490 -27.10 13.91 -0.13
C ASN A 490 -25.69 13.38 0.16
N PHE A 491 -24.64 13.97 -0.42
CA PHE A 491 -23.25 13.61 -0.14
C PHE A 491 -22.95 13.69 1.38
N PRO A 492 -22.15 12.79 1.96
CA PRO A 492 -21.96 12.75 3.42
C PRO A 492 -21.22 13.97 3.96
N THR A 493 -21.93 14.93 4.57
CA THR A 493 -21.34 16.13 5.20
C THR A 493 -21.21 16.01 6.71
N VAL A 494 -20.08 16.44 7.27
CA VAL A 494 -19.80 16.46 8.73
C VAL A 494 -19.00 17.73 9.05
N MET A 495 -19.41 18.49 10.08
CA MET A 495 -18.78 19.79 10.43
C MET A 495 -18.59 20.73 9.22
N ALA A 496 -19.49 20.64 8.23
CA ALA A 496 -19.32 21.26 6.92
C ALA A 496 -19.38 22.79 6.97
N LEU A 497 -18.43 23.42 6.27
CA LEU A 497 -18.43 24.86 5.99
C LEU A 497 -19.52 25.22 4.98
N TYR A 498 -19.66 24.41 3.92
CA TYR A 498 -20.72 24.48 2.92
C TYR A 498 -21.55 23.19 2.97
N LYS A 499 -22.83 23.32 3.32
CA LYS A 499 -23.71 22.19 3.68
C LYS A 499 -24.55 21.63 2.52
N ASN A 500 -24.72 22.42 1.47
CA ASN A 500 -25.54 22.08 0.32
C ASN A 500 -24.67 22.05 -0.93
N LYS A 501 -25.14 21.31 -1.94
CA LYS A 501 -24.65 21.39 -3.31
C LYS A 501 -25.36 22.54 -4.02
N GLU A 502 -24.61 23.45 -4.64
CA GLU A 502 -25.16 24.68 -5.27
C GLU A 502 -25.19 24.61 -6.81
N GLY A 503 -24.39 23.73 -7.44
CA GLY A 503 -24.29 23.54 -8.89
C GLY A 503 -24.81 22.18 -9.39
N GLU A 504 -24.49 21.81 -10.64
CA GLU A 504 -24.77 20.46 -11.17
C GLU A 504 -23.82 19.41 -10.57
N SER A 505 -22.52 19.75 -10.49
CA SER A 505 -21.49 19.03 -9.75
C SER A 505 -20.77 20.04 -8.85
N ASP A 506 -20.56 19.74 -7.58
CA ASP A 506 -19.69 20.57 -6.73
C ASP A 506 -18.43 19.78 -6.39
N ALA A 507 -17.32 20.47 -6.16
CA ALA A 507 -16.15 19.82 -5.58
C ALA A 507 -16.45 19.46 -4.12
N PHE A 508 -15.69 18.53 -3.55
CA PHE A 508 -15.78 18.26 -2.11
C PHE A 508 -14.40 18.22 -1.45
N ILE A 509 -14.39 18.40 -0.14
CA ILE A 509 -13.23 18.15 0.72
C ILE A 509 -13.68 17.31 1.91
N THR A 510 -13.14 16.11 2.04
CA THR A 510 -13.45 15.18 3.12
C THR A 510 -12.18 14.79 3.86
N LYS A 511 -12.19 14.87 5.18
CA LYS A 511 -11.11 14.37 6.03
C LYS A 511 -11.58 13.20 6.87
N ILE A 512 -10.95 12.03 6.72
CA ILE A 512 -11.23 10.78 7.43
C ILE A 512 -10.13 10.56 8.48
N ASN A 513 -10.50 10.07 9.67
CA ASN A 513 -9.52 9.81 10.72
C ASN A 513 -8.56 8.64 10.37
N ALA A 514 -7.46 8.52 11.11
CA ALA A 514 -6.45 7.48 10.87
C ALA A 514 -6.96 6.02 10.99
N SER A 515 -8.07 5.79 11.67
CA SER A 515 -8.73 4.48 11.80
C SER A 515 -9.60 4.11 10.59
N GLY A 516 -10.04 5.10 9.80
CA GLY A 516 -11.01 4.91 8.72
C GLY A 516 -12.47 4.81 9.16
N ASP A 517 -12.77 5.08 10.44
CA ASP A 517 -14.07 4.80 11.08
C ASP A 517 -14.90 6.06 11.41
N ASN A 518 -14.37 7.26 11.20
CA ASN A 518 -15.07 8.53 11.38
C ASN A 518 -14.59 9.60 10.39
N LEU A 519 -15.52 10.45 9.92
CA LEU A 519 -15.18 11.72 9.27
C LEU A 519 -14.80 12.75 10.34
N VAL A 520 -13.66 13.41 10.17
CA VAL A 520 -13.26 14.60 10.94
C VAL A 520 -14.05 15.80 10.45
N TYR A 521 -14.12 15.97 9.12
CA TYR A 521 -15.05 16.88 8.45
C TYR A 521 -15.34 16.39 7.03
N SER A 522 -16.40 16.90 6.43
CA SER A 522 -16.73 16.73 5.01
C SER A 522 -17.64 17.87 4.57
N THR A 523 -17.27 18.57 3.49
CA THR A 523 -17.92 19.77 2.99
C THR A 523 -17.97 19.78 1.46
N TYR A 524 -19.02 20.35 0.89
CA TYR A 524 -19.00 20.79 -0.52
C TYR A 524 -18.04 21.98 -0.68
N LEU A 525 -17.66 22.27 -1.92
CA LEU A 525 -16.87 23.41 -2.36
C LEU A 525 -17.28 23.74 -3.81
N GLY A 526 -18.27 24.60 -3.97
CA GLY A 526 -18.81 24.96 -5.29
C GLY A 526 -19.68 26.21 -5.23
N GLY A 527 -20.09 26.66 -6.42
CA GLY A 527 -21.05 27.73 -6.67
C GLY A 527 -22.20 27.22 -7.54
N SER A 528 -22.81 28.08 -8.36
CA SER A 528 -24.05 27.79 -9.09
C SER A 528 -23.88 26.98 -10.39
N SER A 529 -22.73 26.33 -10.61
CA SER A 529 -22.36 25.64 -11.85
C SER A 529 -21.35 24.54 -11.53
N SER A 530 -20.95 23.75 -12.53
CA SER A 530 -20.08 22.58 -12.28
C SER A 530 -18.67 22.99 -11.84
N ASP A 531 -18.26 22.45 -10.69
CA ASP A 531 -16.98 22.69 -10.04
C ASP A 531 -16.36 21.36 -9.61
N TRP A 532 -15.09 21.12 -9.94
CA TRP A 532 -14.46 19.79 -9.81
C TRP A 532 -13.11 19.89 -9.11
N GLY A 533 -12.95 19.21 -7.97
CA GLY A 533 -11.66 18.98 -7.34
C GLY A 533 -10.86 17.92 -8.10
N ARG A 534 -9.62 18.25 -8.48
CA ARG A 534 -8.70 17.34 -9.20
C ARG A 534 -7.56 16.86 -8.31
N GLY A 535 -6.89 17.78 -7.63
CA GLY A 535 -5.70 17.49 -6.82
C GLY A 535 -5.84 17.96 -5.37
N ILE A 536 -5.24 17.23 -4.43
CA ILE A 536 -5.15 17.61 -3.01
C ILE A 536 -3.76 17.32 -2.44
N ALA A 537 -3.25 18.24 -1.63
CA ALA A 537 -2.05 18.09 -0.82
C ALA A 537 -2.32 18.53 0.63
N VAL A 538 -1.50 18.09 1.59
CA VAL A 538 -1.65 18.43 3.01
C VAL A 538 -0.30 18.86 3.58
N ASP A 539 -0.26 19.96 4.33
CA ASP A 539 0.98 20.43 4.98
C ASP A 539 1.24 19.79 6.36
N THR A 540 2.38 20.11 6.97
CA THR A 540 2.81 19.60 8.28
C THR A 540 1.91 20.03 9.45
N PHE A 541 1.04 21.03 9.25
CA PHE A 541 0.03 21.44 10.24
C PHE A 541 -1.33 20.77 10.00
N GLY A 542 -1.47 20.01 8.91
CA GLY A 542 -2.69 19.31 8.53
C GLY A 542 -3.69 20.16 7.74
N ASN A 543 -3.29 21.34 7.24
CA ASN A 543 -4.12 22.14 6.32
C ASN A 543 -4.18 21.42 4.97
N ALA A 544 -5.35 21.37 4.34
CA ALA A 544 -5.49 20.80 3.01
C ALA A 544 -5.48 21.90 1.94
N TYR A 545 -4.82 21.62 0.83
CA TYR A 545 -4.66 22.48 -0.35
C TYR A 545 -5.26 21.75 -1.54
N ILE A 546 -6.21 22.37 -2.23
CA ILE A 546 -7.01 21.76 -3.28
C ILE A 546 -6.88 22.59 -4.56
N THR A 547 -6.77 21.91 -5.69
CA THR A 547 -6.91 22.52 -7.02
C THR A 547 -7.90 21.75 -7.88
N GLY A 548 -8.34 22.39 -8.95
CA GLY A 548 -9.41 21.90 -9.80
C GLY A 548 -9.79 22.95 -10.83
N TRP A 549 -11.02 22.85 -11.31
CA TRP A 549 -11.63 23.81 -12.23
C TRP A 549 -13.05 24.17 -11.81
N THR A 550 -13.51 25.34 -12.27
CA THR A 550 -14.81 25.92 -11.91
C THR A 550 -15.45 26.65 -13.09
N TYR A 551 -16.72 26.33 -13.38
CA TYR A 551 -17.58 27.17 -14.24
C TYR A 551 -18.28 28.27 -13.43
N SER A 552 -18.42 28.10 -12.10
CA SER A 552 -19.12 29.01 -11.21
C SER A 552 -18.50 30.41 -11.16
N ASN A 553 -19.30 31.45 -11.42
CA ASN A 553 -18.91 32.85 -11.21
C ASN A 553 -18.88 33.24 -9.71
N ASN A 554 -19.55 32.44 -8.88
CA ASN A 554 -19.71 32.58 -7.43
C ASN A 554 -19.00 31.47 -6.65
N PHE A 555 -17.94 30.87 -7.20
CA PHE A 555 -17.13 29.89 -6.48
C PHE A 555 -16.65 30.47 -5.13
N PRO A 556 -16.55 29.69 -4.04
CA PRO A 556 -16.27 30.26 -2.72
C PRO A 556 -14.83 30.77 -2.61
N THR A 557 -14.61 32.08 -2.75
CA THR A 557 -13.29 32.73 -2.70
C THR A 557 -13.03 33.49 -1.39
N VAL A 558 -11.78 33.47 -0.93
CA VAL A 558 -11.25 34.20 0.23
C VAL A 558 -9.84 34.72 -0.12
N SER A 559 -9.61 36.03 -0.05
CA SER A 559 -8.41 36.75 -0.52
C SER A 559 -8.27 36.84 -2.05
N THR A 560 -8.74 37.95 -2.63
CA THR A 560 -8.91 38.16 -4.08
C THR A 560 -7.71 38.79 -4.80
N ILE A 561 -6.49 38.30 -4.57
CA ILE A 561 -5.29 38.82 -5.26
C ILE A 561 -5.32 38.69 -6.79
N MET A 562 -6.17 37.82 -7.33
CA MET A 562 -6.33 37.56 -8.77
C MET A 562 -7.59 38.21 -9.35
N GLY A 563 -8.32 39.00 -8.56
CA GLY A 563 -9.60 39.59 -8.94
C GLY A 563 -10.79 38.64 -8.76
N SER A 564 -11.95 39.06 -9.31
CA SER A 564 -13.09 38.17 -9.59
C SER A 564 -12.74 37.18 -10.71
N LYS A 565 -13.54 36.12 -10.88
CA LYS A 565 -13.44 35.20 -12.03
C LYS A 565 -13.15 35.98 -13.31
N THR A 566 -12.12 35.57 -14.03
CA THR A 566 -11.75 36.21 -15.29
C THR A 566 -12.80 35.89 -16.36
N ALA A 567 -12.86 36.69 -17.44
CA ALA A 567 -13.97 36.63 -18.40
C ALA A 567 -14.01 35.35 -19.29
N GLY A 568 -13.26 34.31 -18.92
CA GLY A 568 -13.26 33.00 -19.55
C GLY A 568 -14.41 32.10 -19.11
N TYR A 569 -14.56 30.97 -19.81
CA TYR A 569 -15.61 30.00 -19.55
C TYR A 569 -15.34 29.21 -18.26
N GLN A 570 -14.12 28.71 -18.11
CA GLN A 570 -13.71 27.82 -17.02
C GLN A 570 -12.37 28.31 -16.47
N ASP A 571 -12.32 28.65 -15.17
CA ASP A 571 -11.06 29.01 -14.49
C ASP A 571 -10.55 27.81 -13.66
N ALA A 572 -9.24 27.69 -13.44
CA ALA A 572 -8.73 26.84 -12.37
C ALA A 572 -8.97 27.51 -11.00
N PHE A 573 -8.85 26.75 -9.92
CA PHE A 573 -8.88 27.33 -8.57
C PHE A 573 -7.75 26.80 -7.67
N ILE A 574 -7.43 27.56 -6.62
CA ILE A 574 -6.60 27.10 -5.49
C ILE A 574 -7.30 27.44 -4.18
N THR A 575 -7.57 26.41 -3.36
CA THR A 575 -8.23 26.54 -2.06
C THR A 575 -7.34 25.96 -0.96
N LYS A 576 -7.14 26.68 0.14
CA LYS A 576 -6.51 26.18 1.37
C LYS A 576 -7.52 26.20 2.51
N ILE A 577 -7.80 25.04 3.09
CA ILE A 577 -8.72 24.88 4.23
C ILE A 577 -7.94 24.45 5.49
N ASN A 578 -8.37 24.95 6.65
CA ASN A 578 -7.75 24.64 7.94
C ASN A 578 -7.94 23.14 8.32
N PRO A 579 -7.21 22.61 9.33
CA PRO A 579 -7.18 21.17 9.59
C PRO A 579 -8.50 20.61 10.15
N SER A 580 -9.37 21.48 10.66
CA SER A 580 -10.72 21.18 11.17
C SER A 580 -11.83 21.33 10.12
N GLY A 581 -11.53 21.79 8.90
CA GLY A 581 -12.52 22.00 7.85
C GLY A 581 -13.46 23.20 8.06
N SER A 582 -13.14 24.08 9.01
CA SER A 582 -14.06 25.12 9.50
C SER A 582 -13.83 26.50 8.88
N GLU A 583 -12.77 26.68 8.10
CA GLU A 583 -12.38 27.98 7.52
C GLU A 583 -11.51 27.78 6.27
N LEU A 584 -11.84 28.48 5.17
CA LEU A 584 -10.93 28.66 4.05
C LEU A 584 -9.91 29.74 4.41
N MET A 585 -8.65 29.35 4.56
CA MET A 585 -7.54 30.29 4.84
C MET A 585 -7.22 31.17 3.62
N TYR A 586 -7.39 30.61 2.42
CA TYR A 586 -7.54 31.35 1.17
C TYR A 586 -8.29 30.49 0.14
N SER A 587 -8.90 31.14 -0.85
CA SER A 587 -9.48 30.51 -2.02
C SER A 587 -9.58 31.50 -3.17
N LEU A 588 -9.11 31.15 -4.35
CA LEU A 588 -8.97 32.06 -5.48
C LEU A 588 -9.07 31.35 -6.82
N TYR A 589 -9.52 32.09 -7.84
CA TYR A 589 -9.41 31.69 -9.25
C TYR A 589 -7.95 31.82 -9.72
N LEU A 590 -7.56 30.93 -10.63
CA LEU A 590 -6.29 30.89 -11.35
C LEU A 590 -6.62 30.66 -12.83
N GLY A 591 -6.68 31.73 -13.61
CA GLY A 591 -7.04 31.63 -15.02
C GLY A 591 -7.03 32.98 -15.72
N GLY A 592 -7.53 32.99 -16.95
CA GLY A 592 -7.57 34.14 -17.83
C GLY A 592 -8.82 34.17 -18.70
N ASN A 593 -8.65 34.43 -20.00
CA ASN A 593 -9.75 34.75 -20.90
C ASN A 593 -10.47 33.55 -21.53
N ASN A 594 -9.99 32.31 -21.34
CA ASN A 594 -10.52 31.13 -22.03
C ASN A 594 -10.77 29.95 -21.05
N TYR A 595 -10.12 28.80 -21.27
CA TYR A 595 -10.22 27.59 -20.44
C TYR A 595 -8.92 27.34 -19.69
N ASP A 596 -9.05 27.24 -18.38
CA ASP A 596 -7.97 26.96 -17.44
C ASP A 596 -8.37 25.81 -16.51
N THR A 597 -7.45 24.87 -16.29
CA THR A 597 -7.67 23.70 -15.43
C THR A 597 -6.47 23.46 -14.53
N GLY A 598 -6.68 23.40 -13.22
CA GLY A 598 -5.71 22.85 -12.28
C GLY A 598 -5.90 21.34 -12.15
N ASN A 599 -4.87 20.55 -12.45
CA ASN A 599 -4.90 19.09 -12.32
C ASN A 599 -4.20 18.64 -11.04
N GLY A 600 -2.91 18.97 -10.90
CA GLY A 600 -2.06 18.53 -9.79
C GLY A 600 -1.70 19.66 -8.83
N ILE A 601 -1.59 19.35 -7.54
CA ILE A 601 -1.13 20.28 -6.50
C ILE A 601 -0.17 19.60 -5.52
N ALA A 602 0.92 20.28 -5.18
CA ALA A 602 1.86 19.91 -4.13
C ALA A 602 2.10 21.09 -3.17
N VAL A 603 2.57 20.80 -1.96
CA VAL A 603 2.91 21.82 -0.94
C VAL A 603 4.30 21.56 -0.37
N ASP A 604 5.14 22.58 -0.27
CA ASP A 604 6.46 22.45 0.36
C ASP A 604 6.44 22.61 1.89
N THR A 605 7.57 22.33 2.52
CA THR A 605 7.74 22.40 3.98
C THR A 605 7.57 23.80 4.57
N PHE A 606 7.54 24.85 3.74
CA PHE A 606 7.24 26.23 4.14
C PHE A 606 5.77 26.60 3.91
N GLY A 607 4.97 25.71 3.32
CA GLY A 607 3.56 25.91 3.02
C GLY A 607 3.28 26.61 1.68
N ASN A 608 4.27 26.76 0.79
CA ASN A 608 3.99 27.26 -0.57
C ASN A 608 3.30 26.15 -1.36
N ALA A 609 2.22 26.48 -2.06
CA ALA A 609 1.54 25.53 -2.96
C ALA A 609 2.05 25.69 -4.40
N TYR A 610 2.13 24.57 -5.11
CA TYR A 610 2.57 24.44 -6.49
C TYR A 610 1.44 23.78 -7.25
N VAL A 611 0.90 24.44 -8.27
CA VAL A 611 -0.24 23.97 -9.06
C VAL A 611 0.17 23.84 -10.52
N THR A 612 -0.07 22.68 -11.10
CA THR A 612 0.10 22.42 -12.54
C THR A 612 -1.23 22.04 -13.18
N GLY A 613 -1.29 22.18 -14.48
CA GLY A 613 -2.50 22.03 -15.24
C GLY A 613 -2.30 22.41 -16.69
N TYR A 614 -3.38 22.84 -17.34
CA TYR A 614 -3.36 23.34 -18.71
C TYR A 614 -4.21 24.60 -18.87
N THR A 615 -3.86 25.40 -19.88
CA THR A 615 -4.47 26.70 -20.18
C THR A 615 -4.50 26.93 -21.69
N ASN A 616 -5.55 27.59 -22.19
CA ASN A 616 -5.49 28.28 -23.48
C ASN A 616 -5.83 29.78 -23.38
N SER A 617 -5.72 30.31 -22.17
CA SER A 617 -5.85 31.73 -21.88
C SER A 617 -4.58 32.45 -22.29
N THR A 618 -4.67 33.35 -23.26
CA THR A 618 -3.52 34.16 -23.76
C THR A 618 -2.98 35.16 -22.72
N ASN A 619 -3.77 35.42 -21.67
CA ASN A 619 -3.49 36.32 -20.56
C ASN A 619 -3.39 35.59 -19.21
N PHE A 620 -3.00 34.30 -19.20
CA PHE A 620 -2.78 33.54 -17.97
C PHE A 620 -1.86 34.33 -16.99
N PRO A 621 -2.13 34.31 -15.68
CA PRO A 621 -1.50 35.19 -14.69
C PRO A 621 -0.03 34.79 -14.37
N ILE A 622 0.86 35.16 -15.29
CA ILE A 622 2.30 34.88 -15.23
C ILE A 622 3.09 35.82 -14.30
N VAL A 623 4.07 35.26 -13.58
CA VAL A 623 4.99 36.00 -12.69
C VAL A 623 6.39 35.36 -12.77
N SER A 624 7.44 36.16 -12.93
CA SER A 624 8.83 35.65 -13.04
C SER A 624 9.02 34.57 -14.13
N ALA A 625 8.20 34.62 -15.19
CA ALA A 625 8.00 33.51 -16.11
C ALA A 625 9.20 33.23 -17.03
N ILE A 626 9.48 31.94 -17.22
CA ILE A 626 10.42 31.43 -18.23
C ILE A 626 9.82 31.50 -19.64
N HIS A 627 8.51 31.23 -19.78
CA HIS A 627 7.75 31.41 -21.01
C HIS A 627 6.63 32.42 -20.75
N LYS A 628 6.63 33.50 -21.54
CA LYS A 628 5.81 34.70 -21.29
C LYS A 628 4.53 34.76 -22.11
N SER A 629 4.25 33.74 -22.90
CA SER A 629 3.14 33.69 -23.84
C SER A 629 2.73 32.25 -24.06
N TYR A 630 1.43 32.06 -24.29
CA TYR A 630 0.87 30.85 -24.89
C TYR A 630 1.59 30.54 -26.22
N ALA A 631 2.06 29.31 -26.38
CA ALA A 631 2.98 28.92 -27.45
C ALA A 631 2.28 28.28 -28.68
N GLY A 632 1.11 27.65 -28.49
CA GLY A 632 0.32 27.06 -29.57
C GLY A 632 -0.63 25.96 -29.09
N GLY A 633 -0.97 25.02 -29.97
CA GLY A 633 -1.86 23.89 -29.62
C GLY A 633 -3.31 24.26 -29.33
N TYR A 634 -4.01 23.32 -28.69
CA TYR A 634 -5.32 23.56 -28.07
C TYR A 634 -5.19 24.09 -26.64
N HIS A 635 -4.14 23.65 -25.92
CA HIS A 635 -3.73 24.07 -24.60
C HIS A 635 -2.19 24.01 -24.46
N ASP A 636 -1.65 24.86 -23.59
CA ASP A 636 -0.29 24.78 -23.03
C ASP A 636 -0.38 24.25 -21.59
N ALA A 637 0.62 23.53 -21.11
CA ALA A 637 0.73 23.26 -19.68
C ALA A 637 1.14 24.54 -18.92
N PHE A 638 0.86 24.61 -17.62
CA PHE A 638 1.39 25.67 -16.75
C PHE A 638 1.95 25.13 -15.43
N ILE A 639 2.78 25.94 -14.78
CA ILE A 639 3.16 25.74 -13.38
C ILE A 639 3.10 27.08 -12.63
N THR A 640 2.36 27.11 -11.52
CA THR A 640 2.18 28.27 -10.64
C THR A 640 2.62 27.91 -9.22
N LYS A 641 3.48 28.74 -8.61
CA LYS A 641 3.83 28.66 -7.19
C LYS A 641 3.22 29.85 -6.45
N ILE A 642 2.44 29.58 -5.41
CA ILE A 642 1.82 30.60 -4.54
C ILE A 642 2.36 30.51 -3.11
N ASN A 643 2.49 31.66 -2.44
CA ASN A 643 3.01 31.73 -1.07
C ASN A 643 2.02 31.19 -0.01
N PRO A 644 2.47 30.93 1.24
CA PRO A 644 1.66 30.20 2.22
C PRO A 644 0.40 30.93 2.73
N SER A 645 0.37 32.25 2.53
CA SER A 645 -0.74 33.16 2.83
C SER A 645 -1.70 33.39 1.65
N GLY A 646 -1.46 32.77 0.49
CA GLY A 646 -2.34 32.89 -0.68
C GLY A 646 -2.45 34.31 -1.25
N ASN A 647 -1.48 35.17 -0.98
CA ASN A 647 -1.53 36.60 -1.34
C ASN A 647 -0.37 37.06 -2.24
N LYS A 648 0.42 36.13 -2.78
CA LYS A 648 1.43 36.40 -3.82
C LYS A 648 1.78 35.15 -4.61
N LEU A 649 1.71 35.23 -5.94
CA LEU A 649 2.40 34.30 -6.82
C LEU A 649 3.92 34.53 -6.71
N VAL A 650 4.67 33.49 -6.39
CA VAL A 650 6.14 33.50 -6.33
C VAL A 650 6.71 33.42 -7.74
N TYR A 651 6.16 32.49 -8.54
CA TYR A 651 6.31 32.43 -9.99
C TYR A 651 5.07 31.80 -10.62
N SER A 652 4.81 32.07 -11.88
CA SER A 652 3.85 31.38 -12.74
C SER A 652 4.28 31.51 -14.19
N THR A 653 4.18 30.43 -14.96
CA THR A 653 4.68 30.35 -16.35
C THR A 653 3.89 29.33 -17.16
N TYR A 654 3.78 29.59 -18.47
CA TYR A 654 3.46 28.56 -19.45
C TYR A 654 4.62 27.54 -19.58
N LEU A 655 4.29 26.35 -20.06
CA LEU A 655 5.18 25.23 -20.29
C LEU A 655 4.64 24.41 -21.47
N GLY A 656 4.88 24.88 -22.68
CA GLY A 656 4.41 24.24 -23.91
C GLY A 656 5.11 24.78 -25.15
N GLY A 657 4.76 24.20 -26.30
CA GLY A 657 5.28 24.48 -27.64
C GLY A 657 4.16 24.78 -28.63
N SER A 658 4.28 24.35 -29.89
CA SER A 658 3.27 24.66 -30.93
C SER A 658 2.13 23.64 -31.03
N GLY A 659 2.26 22.48 -30.40
CA GLY A 659 1.25 21.43 -30.27
C GLY A 659 0.51 21.51 -28.94
N ASP A 660 -0.35 20.53 -28.66
CA ASP A 660 -1.11 20.45 -27.42
C ASP A 660 -0.25 19.89 -26.27
N ASP A 661 -0.23 20.59 -25.13
CA ASP A 661 0.61 20.28 -23.98
C ASP A 661 -0.22 20.32 -22.69
N ILE A 662 -0.20 19.22 -21.90
CA ILE A 662 -1.07 19.07 -20.72
C ILE A 662 -0.25 18.65 -19.51
N GLY A 663 -0.19 19.50 -18.49
CA GLY A 663 0.36 19.15 -17.18
C GLY A 663 -0.65 18.38 -16.34
N TYR A 664 -0.34 17.14 -15.97
CA TYR A 664 -1.23 16.31 -15.16
C TYR A 664 -0.91 16.39 -13.67
N GLU A 665 0.36 16.31 -13.28
CA GLU A 665 0.74 16.18 -11.88
C GLU A 665 2.04 16.92 -11.54
N VAL A 666 2.11 17.44 -10.30
CA VAL A 666 3.30 18.10 -9.75
C VAL A 666 3.69 17.49 -8.41
N ALA A 667 4.97 17.22 -8.23
CA ALA A 667 5.58 16.87 -6.95
C ALA A 667 6.59 17.95 -6.53
N VAL A 668 6.90 18.03 -5.24
CA VAL A 668 7.92 18.92 -4.69
C VAL A 668 8.87 18.16 -3.78
N ASP A 669 10.18 18.38 -3.91
CA ASP A 669 11.17 17.77 -3.01
C ASP A 669 11.39 18.62 -1.73
N VAL A 670 12.15 18.06 -0.79
CA VAL A 670 12.49 18.73 0.48
C VAL A 670 13.31 20.02 0.32
N SER A 671 13.85 20.29 -0.87
CA SER A 671 14.55 21.54 -1.18
C SER A 671 13.62 22.59 -1.82
N GLY A 672 12.35 22.25 -2.08
CA GLY A 672 11.37 23.10 -2.74
C GLY A 672 11.51 23.15 -4.27
N ASN A 673 12.17 22.17 -4.89
CA ASN A 673 12.16 22.04 -6.36
C ASN A 673 10.87 21.35 -6.82
N ALA A 674 10.22 21.89 -7.84
CA ALA A 674 9.01 21.32 -8.43
C ALA A 674 9.37 20.34 -9.55
N TYR A 675 8.60 19.26 -9.69
CA TYR A 675 8.72 18.23 -10.73
C TYR A 675 7.34 18.07 -11.36
N ILE A 676 7.21 18.31 -12.65
CA ILE A 676 5.94 18.24 -13.39
C ILE A 676 6.04 17.12 -14.42
N THR A 677 4.97 16.33 -14.53
CA THR A 677 4.75 15.38 -15.63
C THR A 677 3.50 15.73 -16.41
N GLY A 678 3.46 15.33 -17.68
CA GLY A 678 2.33 15.56 -18.56
C GLY A 678 2.38 14.74 -19.84
N LEU A 679 1.62 15.16 -20.85
CA LEU A 679 1.82 14.77 -22.24
C LEU A 679 2.18 15.99 -23.10
N THR A 680 2.86 15.75 -24.22
CA THR A 680 3.22 16.78 -25.20
C THR A 680 3.08 16.28 -26.63
N TRP A 681 2.34 17.02 -27.47
CA TRP A 681 2.33 16.88 -28.94
C TRP A 681 3.33 17.85 -29.61
N SER A 682 4.04 18.64 -28.83
CA SER A 682 4.94 19.69 -29.30
C SER A 682 6.32 19.15 -29.67
N ASN A 683 6.63 19.10 -30.97
CA ASN A 683 7.99 18.84 -31.47
C ASN A 683 9.05 19.86 -30.96
N ASN A 684 8.59 21.01 -30.48
CA ASN A 684 9.37 22.14 -29.97
C ASN A 684 9.09 22.40 -28.47
N PHE A 685 8.66 21.39 -27.71
CA PHE A 685 8.46 21.52 -26.26
C PHE A 685 9.74 22.05 -25.57
N PRO A 686 9.65 22.96 -24.58
CA PRO A 686 10.82 23.59 -23.98
C PRO A 686 11.69 22.63 -23.15
N THR A 687 12.68 22.00 -23.79
CA THR A 687 13.64 21.11 -23.13
C THR A 687 14.85 21.85 -22.54
N THR A 688 15.50 21.25 -21.54
CA THR A 688 16.74 21.77 -20.91
C THR A 688 17.54 20.59 -20.36
N LEU A 689 18.79 20.43 -20.78
CA LEU A 689 19.60 19.23 -20.46
C LEU A 689 18.83 17.89 -20.68
N PRO A 690 18.09 17.70 -21.80
CA PRO A 690 17.21 16.55 -21.97
C PRO A 690 17.97 15.23 -22.03
N LEU A 691 17.34 14.16 -21.53
CA LEU A 691 17.75 12.78 -21.79
C LEU A 691 17.30 12.34 -23.19
N TYR A 692 16.04 12.63 -23.53
CA TYR A 692 15.47 12.47 -24.87
C TYR A 692 15.12 13.85 -25.41
N LYS A 693 15.73 14.21 -26.54
CA LYS A 693 15.75 15.59 -27.07
C LYS A 693 14.51 15.94 -27.90
N ASN A 694 13.89 14.96 -28.53
CA ASN A 694 12.72 15.13 -29.37
C ASN A 694 11.65 14.14 -28.91
N ILE A 695 10.40 14.43 -29.25
CA ILE A 695 9.30 13.47 -29.30
C ILE A 695 9.68 12.26 -30.18
N ALA A 696 9.28 11.06 -29.77
CA ALA A 696 9.51 9.82 -30.52
C ALA A 696 8.28 9.34 -31.29
N GLY A 697 7.07 9.65 -30.81
CA GLY A 697 5.79 9.28 -31.40
C GLY A 697 4.90 10.48 -31.78
N ASN A 698 3.59 10.31 -31.61
CA ASN A 698 2.59 11.37 -31.85
C ASN A 698 2.43 12.30 -30.64
N ASN A 699 2.54 11.74 -29.43
CA ASN A 699 2.72 12.47 -28.18
C ASN A 699 3.56 11.65 -27.21
N ASP A 700 4.49 12.31 -26.54
CA ASP A 700 5.36 11.70 -25.52
C ASP A 700 5.00 12.24 -24.12
N VAL A 701 5.52 11.61 -23.07
CA VAL A 701 5.58 12.23 -21.74
C VAL A 701 6.57 13.38 -21.76
N PHE A 702 6.25 14.50 -21.13
CA PHE A 702 7.29 15.47 -20.71
C PHE A 702 7.56 15.34 -19.21
N ILE A 703 8.81 15.57 -18.81
CA ILE A 703 9.21 15.67 -17.40
C ILE A 703 10.04 16.93 -17.23
N THR A 704 9.54 17.89 -16.44
CA THR A 704 10.22 19.17 -16.17
C THR A 704 10.47 19.35 -14.68
N LYS A 705 11.73 19.66 -14.30
CA LYS A 705 12.12 20.02 -12.94
C LYS A 705 12.51 21.49 -12.86
N LEU A 706 11.91 22.26 -11.95
CA LEU A 706 12.23 23.67 -11.69
C LEU A 706 12.76 23.87 -10.28
N ASN A 707 13.65 24.84 -10.10
CA ASN A 707 14.14 25.26 -8.79
C ASN A 707 13.09 26.09 -8.01
N THR A 708 13.41 26.44 -6.77
CA THR A 708 12.56 27.25 -5.87
C THR A 708 12.17 28.63 -6.42
N ALA A 709 12.94 29.16 -7.38
CA ALA A 709 12.75 30.45 -8.06
C ALA A 709 12.09 30.33 -9.45
N GLY A 710 11.72 29.13 -9.90
CA GLY A 710 11.04 28.89 -11.17
C GLY A 710 11.98 28.78 -12.39
N SER A 711 13.30 28.63 -12.20
CA SER A 711 14.21 28.31 -13.31
C SER A 711 14.26 26.80 -13.57
N VAL A 712 14.25 26.38 -14.83
CA VAL A 712 14.35 24.97 -15.22
C VAL A 712 15.73 24.42 -14.85
N ILE A 713 15.74 23.29 -14.14
CA ILE A 713 16.94 22.48 -13.85
C ILE A 713 17.16 21.46 -14.97
N TYR A 714 16.09 20.75 -15.34
CA TYR A 714 16.04 19.93 -16.55
C TYR A 714 14.61 19.88 -17.11
N SER A 715 14.48 19.61 -18.40
CA SER A 715 13.24 19.22 -19.05
C SER A 715 13.54 18.29 -20.22
N THR A 716 12.81 17.18 -20.32
CA THR A 716 13.03 16.08 -21.27
C THR A 716 11.71 15.48 -21.75
N TYR A 717 11.70 14.95 -22.97
CA TYR A 717 10.70 13.98 -23.40
C TYR A 717 10.97 12.60 -22.77
N LEU A 718 9.99 11.71 -22.85
CA LEU A 718 10.07 10.27 -22.57
C LEU A 718 8.91 9.56 -23.29
N GLY A 719 9.21 8.80 -24.33
CA GLY A 719 8.23 8.08 -25.13
C GLY A 719 8.88 7.11 -26.13
N GLY A 720 8.05 6.35 -26.81
CA GLY A 720 8.41 5.47 -27.93
C GLY A 720 7.71 5.91 -29.21
N SER A 721 7.52 5.01 -30.15
CA SER A 721 6.99 5.31 -31.49
C SER A 721 5.50 5.69 -31.57
N MET A 722 4.74 5.60 -30.47
CA MET A 722 3.28 5.71 -30.46
C MET A 722 2.74 6.86 -29.60
N TYR A 723 2.07 6.57 -28.47
CA TYR A 723 1.31 7.54 -27.67
C TYR A 723 1.60 7.31 -26.19
N GLU A 724 2.17 8.30 -25.51
CA GLU A 724 2.46 8.25 -24.08
C GLU A 724 1.91 9.46 -23.31
N SER A 725 1.38 9.20 -22.11
CA SER A 725 0.96 10.24 -21.16
C SER A 725 1.46 9.92 -19.76
N GLY A 726 2.19 10.85 -19.13
CA GLY A 726 2.61 10.70 -17.73
C GLY A 726 1.59 11.36 -16.81
N HIS A 727 0.77 10.55 -16.12
CA HIS A 727 -0.33 11.03 -15.28
C HIS A 727 0.08 11.34 -13.84
N GLY A 728 1.06 10.63 -13.28
CA GLY A 728 1.46 10.78 -11.88
C GLY A 728 2.97 10.95 -11.73
N ILE A 729 3.39 11.87 -10.85
CA ILE A 729 4.79 12.08 -10.47
C ILE A 729 4.97 12.15 -8.95
N ALA A 730 6.08 11.60 -8.45
CA ALA A 730 6.56 11.72 -7.07
C ALA A 730 8.08 11.96 -7.06
N ALA A 731 8.62 12.52 -5.97
CA ALA A 731 10.06 12.76 -5.81
C ALA A 731 10.58 12.17 -4.49
N ASP A 732 11.72 11.48 -4.54
CA ASP A 732 12.36 10.93 -3.33
C ASP A 732 13.26 11.94 -2.60
N ILE A 733 13.73 11.58 -1.41
CA ILE A 733 14.65 12.39 -0.59
C ILE A 733 16.02 12.65 -1.26
N SER A 734 16.39 11.86 -2.27
CA SER A 734 17.60 12.05 -3.09
C SER A 734 17.36 12.96 -4.30
N GLY A 735 16.12 13.41 -4.52
CA GLY A 735 15.69 14.25 -5.63
C GLY A 735 15.44 13.49 -6.95
N ASN A 736 15.36 12.16 -6.93
CA ASN A 736 14.98 11.36 -8.10
C ASN A 736 13.48 11.46 -8.32
N ALA A 737 13.05 11.52 -9.59
CA ALA A 737 11.65 11.57 -9.97
C ALA A 737 11.11 10.17 -10.31
N TYR A 738 9.89 9.87 -9.89
CA TYR A 738 9.16 8.64 -10.15
C TYR A 738 7.91 8.99 -10.94
N ILE A 739 7.72 8.42 -12.14
CA ILE A 739 6.67 8.80 -13.07
C ILE A 739 5.87 7.56 -13.48
N THR A 740 4.54 7.63 -13.38
CA THR A 740 3.62 6.62 -13.92
C THR A 740 2.65 7.24 -14.92
N GLY A 741 2.06 6.40 -15.76
CA GLY A 741 1.22 6.84 -16.87
C GLY A 741 0.79 5.70 -17.77
N VAL A 742 0.49 6.02 -19.02
CA VAL A 742 0.08 5.08 -20.08
C VAL A 742 1.08 5.15 -21.24
N THR A 743 1.36 3.99 -21.86
CA THR A 743 2.11 3.88 -23.11
C THR A 743 1.39 2.94 -24.10
N ARG A 744 1.46 3.27 -25.38
CA ARG A 744 1.05 2.40 -26.50
C ARG A 744 2.23 1.84 -27.29
N SER A 745 3.45 2.19 -26.91
CA SER A 745 4.67 1.90 -27.65
C SER A 745 5.25 0.57 -27.26
N ASP A 746 5.52 -0.31 -28.23
CA ASP A 746 6.34 -1.52 -28.04
C ASP A 746 7.81 -1.18 -27.69
N ASP A 747 8.26 0.01 -28.10
CA ASP A 747 9.61 0.54 -27.94
C ASP A 747 9.71 1.64 -26.86
N PHE A 748 8.79 1.67 -25.89
CA PHE A 748 8.89 2.58 -24.74
C PHE A 748 10.26 2.41 -24.03
N PRO A 749 10.95 3.49 -23.60
CA PRO A 749 12.31 3.39 -23.07
C PRO A 749 12.41 2.63 -21.73
N VAL A 750 12.61 1.31 -21.80
CA VAL A 750 12.76 0.42 -20.63
C VAL A 750 14.20 0.24 -20.18
N THR A 751 14.40 0.15 -18.86
CA THR A 751 15.69 -0.18 -18.23
C THR A 751 15.47 -1.06 -17.01
N SER A 752 16.18 -2.18 -16.95
CA SER A 752 15.98 -3.23 -15.92
C SER A 752 14.54 -3.80 -15.90
N ALA A 753 13.98 -4.07 -17.09
CA ALA A 753 12.62 -4.60 -17.24
C ALA A 753 12.44 -5.93 -16.48
N LEU A 754 11.57 -5.91 -15.46
CA LEU A 754 11.09 -7.09 -14.73
C LEU A 754 9.89 -7.76 -15.43
N TYR A 755 9.23 -7.02 -16.33
CA TYR A 755 8.05 -7.42 -17.07
C TYR A 755 8.22 -7.02 -18.54
N GLU A 756 7.79 -7.90 -19.44
CA GLU A 756 7.65 -7.59 -20.87
C GLU A 756 6.35 -6.79 -21.07
N ARG A 757 6.22 -6.11 -22.22
CA ARG A 757 4.99 -5.40 -22.57
C ARG A 757 3.83 -6.38 -22.73
N GLY A 758 2.64 -5.97 -22.31
CA GLY A 758 1.39 -6.68 -22.57
C GLY A 758 1.02 -6.75 -24.06
N ALA A 759 0.13 -7.68 -24.42
CA ALA A 759 -0.41 -7.77 -25.78
C ALA A 759 -1.52 -6.73 -26.07
N GLY A 760 -1.85 -5.88 -25.09
CA GLY A 760 -2.95 -4.90 -25.17
C GLY A 760 -2.62 -3.63 -25.96
N ASN A 761 -3.59 -2.70 -26.00
CA ASN A 761 -3.43 -1.40 -26.68
C ASN A 761 -2.73 -0.35 -25.81
N ASN A 762 -2.91 -0.42 -24.48
CA ASN A 762 -2.43 0.53 -23.49
C ASN A 762 -1.80 -0.29 -22.34
N ASP A 763 -0.56 -0.01 -21.98
CA ASP A 763 0.06 -0.52 -20.75
C ASP A 763 0.27 0.63 -19.77
N ALA A 764 0.15 0.37 -18.46
CA ALA A 764 0.73 1.30 -17.49
C ALA A 764 2.27 1.20 -17.55
N PHE A 765 2.96 2.28 -17.20
CA PHE A 765 4.41 2.24 -16.99
C PHE A 765 4.80 2.83 -15.64
N ILE A 766 6.04 2.57 -15.22
CA ILE A 766 6.66 3.24 -14.07
C ILE A 766 8.16 3.40 -14.30
N VAL A 767 8.61 4.65 -14.19
CA VAL A 767 9.96 5.11 -14.46
C VAL A 767 10.53 5.77 -13.21
N LYS A 768 11.81 5.54 -12.91
CA LYS A 768 12.59 6.38 -11.99
C LYS A 768 13.70 7.09 -12.76
N LEU A 769 13.59 8.40 -12.89
CA LEU A 769 14.60 9.28 -13.46
C LEU A 769 15.52 9.81 -12.36
N ASN A 770 16.83 9.80 -12.57
CA ASN A 770 17.78 10.28 -11.57
C ASN A 770 17.61 11.79 -11.27
N ALA A 771 18.16 12.25 -10.15
CA ALA A 771 18.00 13.63 -9.71
C ALA A 771 18.53 14.73 -10.65
N ALA A 772 19.39 14.34 -11.61
CA ALA A 772 19.96 15.20 -12.64
C ALA A 772 19.17 15.18 -13.97
N GLY A 773 18.13 14.34 -14.10
CA GLY A 773 17.29 14.26 -15.30
C GLY A 773 17.92 13.53 -16.50
N ASN A 774 19.07 12.87 -16.31
CA ASN A 774 19.93 12.39 -17.39
C ASN A 774 20.22 10.88 -17.39
N LYS A 775 19.53 10.10 -16.56
CA LYS A 775 19.59 8.62 -16.57
C LYS A 775 18.31 8.02 -15.98
N LEU A 776 17.67 7.12 -16.73
CA LEU A 776 16.68 6.20 -16.17
C LEU A 776 17.40 5.22 -15.24
N LEU A 777 17.03 5.20 -13.96
CA LEU A 777 17.53 4.26 -12.96
C LEU A 777 16.80 2.91 -13.08
N TYR A 778 15.50 2.97 -13.36
CA TYR A 778 14.71 1.87 -13.92
C TYR A 778 13.55 2.43 -14.75
N SER A 779 13.01 1.61 -15.63
CA SER A 779 11.77 1.84 -16.39
C SER A 779 11.19 0.50 -16.83
N LEU A 780 9.92 0.26 -16.54
CA LEU A 780 9.23 -0.99 -16.83
C LEU A 780 7.76 -0.78 -17.20
N TYR A 781 7.23 -1.69 -18.02
CA TYR A 781 5.80 -1.86 -18.24
C TYR A 781 5.14 -2.50 -17.02
N LEU A 782 3.88 -2.16 -16.79
CA LEU A 782 3.03 -2.64 -15.71
C LEU A 782 1.64 -2.91 -16.27
N GLY A 783 1.48 -4.05 -16.96
CA GLY A 783 0.25 -4.40 -17.66
C GLY A 783 0.17 -5.88 -18.01
N GLY A 784 -0.97 -6.29 -18.56
CA GLY A 784 -1.28 -7.60 -19.10
C GLY A 784 -1.82 -7.50 -20.52
N ASP A 785 -2.67 -8.44 -20.94
CA ASP A 785 -3.00 -8.61 -22.36
C ASP A 785 -4.10 -7.65 -22.88
N ASN A 786 -4.71 -6.83 -22.00
CA ASN A 786 -5.76 -5.84 -22.30
C ASN A 786 -5.30 -4.41 -21.94
N GLU A 787 -6.22 -3.46 -21.73
CA GLU A 787 -5.86 -2.07 -21.39
C GLU A 787 -5.54 -1.88 -19.90
N ASP A 788 -4.38 -1.31 -19.62
CA ASP A 788 -3.90 -0.97 -18.29
C ASP A 788 -3.43 0.50 -18.25
N ALA A 789 -3.71 1.21 -17.16
CA ALA A 789 -3.33 2.61 -17.03
C ALA A 789 -2.91 2.99 -15.62
N GLY A 790 -1.72 3.60 -15.48
CA GLY A 790 -1.25 4.20 -14.25
C GLY A 790 -1.76 5.64 -14.12
N TYR A 791 -2.32 5.98 -12.96
CA TYR A 791 -2.83 7.32 -12.66
C TYR A 791 -2.06 7.97 -11.51
N GLY A 792 -1.87 7.26 -10.40
CA GLY A 792 -1.21 7.78 -9.21
C GLY A 792 0.12 7.08 -8.92
N VAL A 793 1.14 7.85 -8.50
CA VAL A 793 2.36 7.30 -7.89
C VAL A 793 2.70 8.03 -6.59
N ALA A 794 3.14 7.27 -5.58
CA ALA A 794 3.72 7.78 -4.34
C ALA A 794 5.04 7.05 -4.05
N VAL A 795 5.90 7.63 -3.20
CA VAL A 795 7.20 7.05 -2.82
C VAL A 795 7.39 7.09 -1.30
N ASP A 796 7.85 5.98 -0.70
CA ASP A 796 8.16 5.93 0.73
C ASP A 796 9.57 6.44 1.05
N THR A 797 9.88 6.59 2.34
CA THR A 797 11.16 7.10 2.84
C THR A 797 12.37 6.22 2.45
N GLU A 798 12.12 4.96 2.13
CA GLU A 798 13.10 3.98 1.71
C GLU A 798 13.38 4.05 0.20
N GLY A 799 12.52 4.73 -0.58
CA GLY A 799 12.62 4.89 -2.03
C GLY A 799 11.80 3.88 -2.84
N ASN A 800 10.84 3.20 -2.22
CA ASN A 800 9.95 2.26 -2.91
C ASN A 800 8.77 3.01 -3.54
N ALA A 801 8.45 2.71 -4.80
CA ALA A 801 7.31 3.29 -5.49
C ALA A 801 6.03 2.54 -5.18
N TYR A 802 4.91 3.25 -5.15
CA TYR A 802 3.55 2.73 -5.00
C TYR A 802 2.74 3.30 -6.15
N VAL A 803 2.28 2.46 -7.06
CA VAL A 803 1.50 2.85 -8.25
C VAL A 803 0.04 2.42 -8.05
N ALA A 804 -0.89 3.28 -8.44
CA ALA A 804 -2.32 3.00 -8.53
C ALA A 804 -2.84 3.36 -9.92
N GLY A 805 -3.88 2.64 -10.35
CA GLY A 805 -4.46 2.79 -11.67
C GLY A 805 -5.66 1.88 -11.87
N ARG A 806 -6.00 1.62 -13.14
CA ARG A 806 -7.03 0.67 -13.58
C ARG A 806 -6.46 -0.44 -14.45
N THR A 807 -7.12 -1.59 -14.47
CA THR A 807 -6.75 -2.75 -15.29
C THR A 807 -7.96 -3.48 -15.86
N GLU A 808 -7.99 -3.65 -17.18
CA GLU A 808 -8.90 -4.56 -17.91
C GLU A 808 -8.28 -5.96 -18.08
N SER A 809 -7.01 -6.13 -17.72
CA SER A 809 -6.23 -7.35 -17.91
C SER A 809 -6.50 -8.40 -16.82
N ASP A 810 -7.08 -9.56 -17.18
CA ASP A 810 -7.22 -10.71 -16.26
C ASP A 810 -5.85 -11.27 -15.80
N ASN A 811 -4.80 -10.99 -16.57
CA ASN A 811 -3.42 -11.38 -16.30
C ASN A 811 -2.52 -10.21 -15.88
N PHE A 812 -3.09 -9.15 -15.28
CA PHE A 812 -2.29 -8.06 -14.71
C PHE A 812 -1.20 -8.59 -13.76
N PRO A 813 0.02 -8.00 -13.70
CA PRO A 813 1.13 -8.55 -12.92
C PRO A 813 0.88 -8.51 -11.40
N VAL A 814 0.25 -9.55 -10.85
CA VAL A 814 -0.01 -9.71 -9.41
C VAL A 814 1.16 -10.34 -8.65
N ILE A 815 1.34 -9.90 -7.39
CA ILE A 815 2.40 -10.33 -6.47
C ILE A 815 1.83 -10.23 -5.05
N SER A 816 1.93 -11.27 -4.22
CA SER A 816 1.52 -11.20 -2.79
C SER A 816 0.09 -10.63 -2.54
N ALA A 817 -0.80 -10.78 -3.52
CA ALA A 817 -2.00 -9.97 -3.66
C ALA A 817 -3.07 -10.25 -2.60
N VAL A 818 -3.82 -9.22 -2.19
CA VAL A 818 -5.06 -9.39 -1.41
C VAL A 818 -6.15 -10.00 -2.29
N TYR A 819 -6.30 -9.46 -3.50
CA TYR A 819 -7.22 -9.95 -4.53
C TYR A 819 -6.41 -10.42 -5.73
N GLY A 820 -6.57 -11.70 -6.04
CA GLY A 820 -5.69 -12.44 -6.92
C GLY A 820 -6.07 -12.43 -8.40
N ASN A 821 -7.29 -12.01 -8.71
CA ASN A 821 -7.91 -11.99 -10.03
C ASN A 821 -8.79 -10.73 -10.11
N LYS A 822 -9.03 -10.21 -11.31
CA LYS A 822 -10.06 -9.20 -11.61
C LYS A 822 -11.45 -9.78 -11.32
N THR A 823 -12.39 -8.97 -10.83
CA THR A 823 -13.78 -9.42 -10.57
C THR A 823 -14.87 -8.63 -11.31
N GLY A 824 -14.55 -7.46 -11.86
CA GLY A 824 -15.44 -6.63 -12.67
C GLY A 824 -14.99 -6.49 -14.12
N ASP A 825 -15.52 -5.49 -14.82
CA ASP A 825 -15.14 -5.17 -16.22
C ASP A 825 -13.71 -4.59 -16.27
N HIS A 826 -13.41 -3.65 -15.37
CA HIS A 826 -12.06 -3.23 -14.99
C HIS A 826 -12.02 -3.01 -13.48
N ASP A 827 -10.92 -3.42 -12.86
CA ASP A 827 -10.68 -3.22 -11.42
C ASP A 827 -9.59 -2.17 -11.23
N ALA A 828 -9.55 -1.50 -10.07
CA ALA A 828 -8.38 -0.73 -9.70
C ALA A 828 -7.21 -1.68 -9.37
N PHE A 829 -5.96 -1.20 -9.49
CA PHE A 829 -4.80 -1.95 -9.01
C PHE A 829 -3.94 -1.13 -8.05
N ILE A 830 -3.13 -1.83 -7.24
CA ILE A 830 -2.07 -1.24 -6.44
C ILE A 830 -0.81 -2.10 -6.54
N THR A 831 0.29 -1.48 -6.96
CA THR A 831 1.60 -2.14 -7.11
C THR A 831 2.65 -1.43 -6.27
N LYS A 832 3.32 -2.14 -5.36
CA LYS A 832 4.53 -1.65 -4.68
C LYS A 832 5.77 -2.20 -5.39
N ILE A 833 6.68 -1.31 -5.76
CA ILE A 833 7.95 -1.61 -6.42
C ILE A 833 9.09 -1.18 -5.48
N ALA A 834 9.76 -2.18 -4.92
CA ALA A 834 10.98 -2.02 -4.15
C ALA A 834 12.15 -2.52 -4.99
N LEU A 835 13.10 -1.65 -5.32
CA LEU A 835 14.37 -2.10 -5.91
C LEU A 835 15.27 -2.69 -4.81
N MET A 836 16.02 -3.74 -5.17
CA MET A 836 17.13 -4.17 -4.33
C MET A 836 18.17 -3.05 -4.26
N LYS A 837 18.47 -2.59 -3.06
CA LYS A 837 19.57 -1.65 -2.84
C LYS A 837 20.92 -2.33 -3.06
N GLY A 838 21.93 -1.55 -3.42
CA GLY A 838 23.27 -2.04 -3.70
C GLY A 838 23.91 -2.76 -2.52
N LYS A 839 24.84 -3.69 -2.81
CA LYS A 839 25.51 -4.51 -1.79
C LYS A 839 27.03 -4.46 -2.03
N ILE A 840 27.83 -4.11 -1.04
CA ILE A 840 29.29 -4.28 -1.09
C ILE A 840 29.68 -5.46 -0.22
N TYR A 841 30.21 -6.49 -0.85
CA TYR A 841 30.97 -7.53 -0.16
C TYR A 841 32.46 -7.22 -0.22
N GLY A 842 33.23 -7.79 0.70
CA GLY A 842 34.67 -7.78 0.55
C GLY A 842 35.41 -8.70 1.50
N TYR A 843 36.73 -8.71 1.32
CA TYR A 843 37.66 -9.50 2.10
C TYR A 843 38.81 -8.61 2.57
N VAL A 844 39.17 -8.73 3.84
CA VAL A 844 40.41 -8.18 4.39
C VAL A 844 41.46 -9.26 4.41
N ALA A 845 42.58 -8.99 3.76
CA ALA A 845 43.71 -9.89 3.70
C ALA A 845 45.01 -9.12 3.95
N ASP A 846 46.10 -9.81 4.28
CA ASP A 846 47.40 -9.17 4.42
C ASP A 846 48.14 -9.04 3.07
N SER A 847 49.40 -8.60 3.10
CA SER A 847 50.24 -8.45 1.91
C SER A 847 50.49 -9.76 1.16
N GLU A 848 50.31 -10.92 1.81
CA GLU A 848 50.48 -12.26 1.23
C GLU A 848 49.13 -12.87 0.79
N ASN A 849 48.04 -12.10 0.88
CA ASN A 849 46.64 -12.51 0.73
C ASN A 849 46.13 -13.49 1.82
N SER A 850 46.81 -13.59 2.97
CA SER A 850 46.27 -14.36 4.10
C SER A 850 45.09 -13.62 4.75
N PRO A 851 43.98 -14.29 5.10
CA PRO A 851 42.83 -13.67 5.77
C PRO A 851 43.18 -12.88 7.04
N VAL A 852 42.64 -11.68 7.18
CA VAL A 852 42.78 -10.86 8.41
C VAL A 852 41.43 -10.81 9.12
N GLY A 853 41.18 -11.81 9.96
CA GLY A 853 39.92 -11.95 10.68
C GLY A 853 39.65 -10.87 11.73
N TYR A 854 38.36 -10.57 11.94
CA TYR A 854 37.86 -9.57 12.89
C TYR A 854 38.49 -8.18 12.73
N ALA A 855 38.66 -7.72 11.49
CA ALA A 855 39.06 -6.34 11.17
C ALA A 855 37.85 -5.41 11.26
N SER A 856 38.06 -4.20 11.80
CA SER A 856 37.04 -3.15 11.87
C SER A 856 36.88 -2.48 10.51
N ILE A 857 35.70 -2.60 9.90
CA ILE A 857 35.40 -2.06 8.58
C ILE A 857 34.46 -0.86 8.71
N VAL A 858 34.89 0.28 8.19
CA VAL A 858 34.09 1.52 8.14
C VAL A 858 33.77 1.83 6.68
N LEU A 859 32.47 1.95 6.38
CA LEU A 859 31.94 2.44 5.11
C LEU A 859 31.48 3.89 5.28
N LYS A 860 31.90 4.79 4.38
CA LYS A 860 31.40 6.18 4.31
C LYS A 860 30.93 6.49 2.89
N GLY A 861 29.68 6.90 2.71
CA GLY A 861 29.19 7.45 1.44
C GLY A 861 29.60 8.91 1.25
N THR A 862 29.32 9.50 0.08
CA THR A 862 29.32 10.96 -0.07
C THR A 862 28.01 11.58 0.37
N LYS A 863 26.91 10.81 0.34
CA LYS A 863 25.56 11.21 0.77
C LYS A 863 25.08 10.45 2.01
N ALA A 864 25.56 9.21 2.21
CA ALA A 864 25.09 8.32 3.28
C ALA A 864 25.90 8.46 4.59
N MET A 865 25.22 8.27 5.74
CA MET A 865 25.86 8.14 7.05
C MET A 865 26.86 6.98 7.10
N SER A 866 27.88 7.11 7.96
CA SER A 866 28.93 6.10 8.10
C SER A 866 28.36 4.81 8.70
N ARG A 867 28.65 3.65 8.09
CA ARG A 867 28.28 2.32 8.61
C ARG A 867 29.53 1.57 9.09
N PHE A 868 29.36 0.71 10.09
CA PHE A 868 30.44 -0.05 10.73
C PHE A 868 30.07 -1.52 10.84
N ILE A 869 31.01 -2.41 10.53
CA ILE A 869 30.93 -3.86 10.77
C ILE A 869 32.32 -4.40 11.16
N LEU A 870 32.36 -5.59 11.76
CA LEU A 870 33.57 -6.39 11.85
C LEU A 870 33.57 -7.40 10.70
N SER A 871 34.75 -7.71 10.16
CA SER A 871 34.89 -8.89 9.30
C SER A 871 34.76 -10.18 10.11
N ASP A 872 34.40 -11.28 9.47
CA ASP A 872 34.41 -12.61 10.07
C ASP A 872 35.86 -13.11 10.32
N GLU A 873 35.99 -14.37 10.76
CA GLU A 873 37.28 -15.03 10.99
C GLU A 873 38.12 -15.22 9.71
N ASN A 874 37.46 -15.31 8.55
CA ASN A 874 38.06 -15.42 7.21
C ASN A 874 38.28 -14.05 6.55
N GLY A 875 38.15 -12.95 7.31
CA GLY A 875 38.32 -11.60 6.80
C GLY A 875 37.18 -11.10 5.91
N SER A 876 36.11 -11.88 5.70
CA SER A 876 34.96 -11.50 4.88
C SER A 876 34.10 -10.45 5.58
N PHE A 877 33.53 -9.52 4.83
CA PHE A 877 32.62 -8.50 5.33
C PHE A 877 31.55 -8.16 4.30
N GLN A 878 30.40 -7.66 4.75
CA GLN A 878 29.30 -7.24 3.87
C GLN A 878 28.58 -6.00 4.39
N PHE A 879 28.39 -5.03 3.52
CA PHE A 879 27.39 -3.97 3.64
C PHE A 879 26.25 -4.24 2.65
N ARG A 880 25.03 -4.33 3.16
CA ARG A 880 23.79 -4.36 2.36
C ARG A 880 23.17 -2.97 2.31
N ASP A 881 22.11 -2.83 1.53
CA ASP A 881 21.17 -1.71 1.59
C ASP A 881 21.84 -0.35 1.36
N LEU A 882 22.66 -0.30 0.31
CA LEU A 882 23.43 0.86 -0.12
C LEU A 882 22.74 1.56 -1.28
N ASP A 883 22.45 2.83 -1.11
CA ASP A 883 21.97 3.70 -2.18
C ASP A 883 23.09 3.94 -3.22
N ALA A 884 22.73 4.39 -4.42
CA ALA A 884 23.72 4.67 -5.47
C ALA A 884 24.64 5.83 -5.07
N ASP A 885 25.88 5.54 -4.68
CA ASP A 885 26.85 6.48 -4.13
C ASP A 885 28.30 6.01 -4.35
N MET A 886 29.24 6.94 -4.25
CA MET A 886 30.67 6.66 -4.14
C MET A 886 31.06 6.46 -2.67
N TYR A 887 31.32 5.21 -2.31
CA TYR A 887 31.71 4.83 -0.97
C TYR A 887 33.22 4.79 -0.79
N THR A 888 33.71 5.23 0.37
CA THR A 888 35.06 4.95 0.88
C THR A 888 34.97 3.89 1.96
N ILE A 889 35.68 2.78 1.78
CA ILE A 889 35.76 1.67 2.74
C ILE A 889 37.15 1.64 3.36
N SER A 890 37.22 1.53 4.68
CA SER A 890 38.45 1.52 5.46
C SER A 890 38.48 0.31 6.39
N ALA A 891 39.56 -0.48 6.39
CA ALA A 891 39.78 -1.59 7.30
C ALA A 891 40.89 -1.26 8.32
N MET A 892 40.63 -1.55 9.60
CA MET A 892 41.51 -1.28 10.73
C MET A 892 41.66 -2.50 11.63
N LYS A 893 42.90 -2.83 12.04
CA LYS A 893 43.22 -3.94 12.93
C LYS A 893 44.49 -3.64 13.71
N LYS A 894 44.52 -3.95 15.01
CA LYS A 894 45.73 -3.80 15.84
C LYS A 894 46.86 -4.66 15.26
N GLY A 895 48.04 -4.08 15.07
CA GLY A 895 49.18 -4.73 14.41
C GLY A 895 49.27 -4.52 12.89
N TYR A 896 48.30 -3.85 12.27
CA TYR A 896 48.27 -3.57 10.84
C TYR A 896 48.10 -2.07 10.54
N GLU A 897 48.62 -1.62 9.40
CA GLU A 897 48.34 -0.33 8.79
C GLU A 897 46.89 -0.29 8.27
N GLU A 898 46.26 0.88 8.27
CA GLU A 898 44.89 1.04 7.78
C GLU A 898 44.83 0.91 6.25
N ALA A 899 43.94 0.06 5.73
CA ALA A 899 43.72 -0.09 4.30
C ALA A 899 42.45 0.67 3.88
N ARG A 900 42.51 1.48 2.82
CA ARG A 900 41.34 2.22 2.30
C ARG A 900 41.13 1.98 0.80
N LYS A 901 39.87 1.97 0.36
CA LYS A 901 39.48 1.85 -1.05
C LYS A 901 38.20 2.63 -1.35
N LYS A 902 38.14 3.30 -2.51
CA LYS A 902 36.90 3.91 -3.03
C LYS A 902 36.18 2.94 -3.98
N VAL A 903 34.85 2.92 -3.92
CA VAL A 903 33.97 2.01 -4.67
C VAL A 903 32.69 2.75 -5.05
N GLY A 904 32.36 2.79 -6.35
CA GLY A 904 31.03 3.22 -6.80
C GLY A 904 30.04 2.07 -6.71
N ILE A 905 28.87 2.34 -6.13
CA ILE A 905 27.69 1.46 -6.11
C ILE A 905 26.57 2.10 -6.94
N GLU A 906 25.80 1.25 -7.60
CA GLU A 906 24.54 1.61 -8.26
C GLU A 906 23.41 0.77 -7.62
N GLU A 907 22.16 1.22 -7.77
CA GLU A 907 20.98 0.44 -7.36
C GLU A 907 20.98 -0.94 -8.04
N ASP A 908 20.56 -1.97 -7.32
CA ASP A 908 20.62 -3.38 -7.73
C ASP A 908 21.98 -3.85 -8.28
N LYS A 909 23.10 -3.30 -7.77
CA LYS A 909 24.45 -3.80 -8.08
C LYS A 909 25.18 -4.28 -6.84
N VAL A 910 25.80 -5.45 -7.01
CA VAL A 910 26.76 -6.02 -6.07
C VAL A 910 28.18 -5.62 -6.50
N LYS A 911 29.00 -5.14 -5.56
CA LYS A 911 30.44 -4.93 -5.77
C LYS A 911 31.21 -5.76 -4.76
N VAL A 912 32.25 -6.46 -5.23
CA VAL A 912 33.18 -7.20 -4.37
C VAL A 912 34.51 -6.45 -4.32
N ILE A 913 35.08 -6.27 -3.12
CA ILE A 913 36.40 -5.66 -2.95
C ILE A 913 37.33 -6.43 -2.02
N MET A 914 38.62 -6.41 -2.32
CA MET A 914 39.67 -6.79 -1.39
C MET A 914 40.32 -5.55 -0.78
N LEU A 915 40.56 -5.57 0.52
CA LEU A 915 41.32 -4.59 1.29
C LEU A 915 42.60 -5.28 1.80
N ARG A 916 43.75 -4.90 1.24
CA ARG A 916 45.06 -5.44 1.66
C ARG A 916 45.64 -4.60 2.78
N MET A 917 45.86 -5.21 3.95
CA MET A 917 46.45 -4.59 5.13
C MET A 917 47.91 -4.99 5.29
N LYS A 918 48.80 -4.02 5.48
CA LYS A 918 50.22 -4.29 5.73
C LYS A 918 50.44 -4.48 7.23
N LYS A 919 51.16 -5.53 7.66
CA LYS A 919 51.59 -5.67 9.06
C LYS A 919 52.51 -4.51 9.42
N LYS A 920 52.26 -3.83 10.55
CA LYS A 920 53.18 -2.83 11.08
C LYS A 920 54.46 -3.56 11.49
N GLN A 921 55.61 -3.13 10.97
CA GLN A 921 56.89 -3.63 11.45
C GLN A 921 57.01 -3.30 12.96
N ARG A 922 57.53 -4.25 13.75
CA ARG A 922 57.95 -3.95 15.12
C ARG A 922 59.14 -3.01 15.03
N SER A 923 58.93 -1.77 15.46
CA SER A 923 59.99 -0.85 15.91
C SER A 923 60.58 -1.34 17.21
#